data_AF-A0A4S4L8F2-F1
#
_entry.id   AF-A0A4S4L8F2-F1
#
_cell.length_a   1.000
_cell.length_b   1.000
_cell.length_c   1.000
_cell.angle_alpha   90.00
_cell.angle_beta   90.00
_cell.angle_gamma   90.00
#
_symmetry.space_group_name_H-M   'P 1'
#
loop_
_entity.id
_entity.type
_entity.pdbx_description
1 polymer ?
#
loop_
_entity_poly.entity_id
_entity_poly.type
_entity_poly.pdbx_seq_one_letter_code
_entity_poly.pdbx_strand_id
1 'polypeptide(L)'
;MPPPPLTLKQRLANLSSATSAPSGPRSPLTPPARSSSFGALSSALGKRKVFTNTPWANGGVRTSAGSGPADEHGAMQRVDDVLPRMVSQAGVDYETRPMVVMNASAFPDPRTVSYDLLLSRILSYLDLFAESDYTVVFFAAGGHHTPSWNWVWKAYRSLNRKYRKNLKRLYIVHSSFFSKMLFSLAGAIISPKFFRKITYIDTLSSLACHVPLTQIDIPPSVYSLSSENLKHESQISLPTPVHSHMFGVGLEDIMGFDGEKDGLPRVVRDCIQYLRETGLEEEGLFRRSPNSAQLRQVREAYNRGQTVSLHSFGDPHLAAVLLKKFLRDLPNPIFSESTYDVIRRCPSPRNEQNEFAAIMYIRETLLPELAPCTLILLSNVLLLLHEVSLRSDTNRMDAHNLAIVLTPNLVASGNPLKDVAICAVAGSPEPLSPGTRTAPPPTGAAERSRIDGKTTLGTIIRLCIHRYFEVFDEIADRAEALDADPFNLGEVDEVPSSSSSSPSLPNAKRQSSIHDDEDSIDDAMLIMPMGPNSPSPTARRFPGAQVQPPSSWASSASSAVRSIASAESRAAVRLSALGSVSKAKARSLLTPSPSAESTGVASRRGDVCSRPRITCELAARLSAQARDPNVAAQTAQYNSLSHLADSIKDAMLGSIRTSWEQGTATGAILELDNPEYAVYANNPFKYNGNVPVTALRLALSAAVRQAPDGRLSQVINDGEDEAALDGASAAPYTLLGTFTEPSRAEYWQDATDRQLNYLLYTAPRTKTGAISMRNNAKQYWDDGVFMGPPFLAYYGAVKSNKMLLQMAYDNCRLYRNALLIDGPTGKLWAHIYDEDNRTFTDKGLWATGNAWAALGMTRVYATIMKTMFAKEMESQTSDLLSWVKEILDGIFPAINSDNLLPDYVAGGATFGDASSSAALASVAYRAAVLRPDVFGSNYTKVAGKLANAVLRSVDDLGLVSPYVDPLNWGQIGILSTEGQAFSLMLLSAWRDWIASA
;
A
#
# COMPACT_ATOMS: atom_id res chain seq x y z
N MET A 1 6.81 -33.02 38.16
CA MET A 1 7.77 -32.01 37.67
C MET A 1 7.11 -30.65 37.77
N PRO A 2 7.84 -29.53 38.00
CA PRO A 2 7.28 -28.21 37.68
C PRO A 2 7.07 -28.11 36.15
N PRO A 3 6.03 -27.40 35.66
CA PRO A 3 5.83 -27.22 34.23
C PRO A 3 6.95 -26.38 33.60
N PRO A 4 7.24 -26.55 32.30
CA PRO A 4 8.26 -25.78 31.61
C PRO A 4 7.88 -24.28 31.54
N PRO A 5 8.85 -23.36 31.55
CA PRO A 5 8.58 -21.93 31.43
C PRO A 5 8.03 -21.61 30.03
N LEU A 6 6.87 -20.96 29.97
CA LEU A 6 6.19 -20.54 28.72
C LEU A 6 7.14 -19.78 27.78
N THR A 7 7.06 -20.09 26.48
CA THR A 7 7.84 -19.45 25.42
C THR A 7 7.36 -18.02 25.15
N LEU A 8 8.18 -17.20 24.48
CA LEU A 8 7.85 -15.79 24.20
C LEU A 8 6.54 -15.66 23.40
N LYS A 9 6.34 -16.52 22.38
CA LYS A 9 5.13 -16.56 21.54
C LYS A 9 3.87 -16.85 22.38
N GLN A 10 3.95 -17.78 23.32
CA GLN A 10 2.85 -18.11 24.26
C GLN A 10 2.58 -17.00 25.29
N ARG A 11 3.62 -16.27 25.73
CA ARG A 11 3.42 -15.10 26.63
C ARG A 11 2.75 -13.93 25.93
N LEU A 12 3.02 -13.73 24.63
CA LEU A 12 2.38 -12.69 23.83
C LEU A 12 0.91 -13.03 23.55
N ALA A 13 0.59 -14.28 23.19
CA ALA A 13 -0.79 -14.75 23.00
C ALA A 13 -1.65 -14.64 24.29
N ASN A 14 -1.04 -14.87 25.46
CA ASN A 14 -1.71 -14.69 26.76
C ASN A 14 -1.84 -13.22 27.20
N LEU A 15 -1.24 -12.26 26.48
CA LEU A 15 -1.38 -10.82 26.72
C LEU A 15 -2.41 -10.17 25.78
N SER A 16 -2.59 -10.70 24.57
CA SER A 16 -3.61 -10.22 23.62
C SER A 16 -5.04 -10.68 23.93
N SER A 17 -5.21 -11.58 24.89
CA SER A 17 -6.51 -12.21 25.25
C SER A 17 -7.14 -11.66 26.54
N ALA A 18 -6.61 -10.58 27.12
CA ALA A 18 -7.01 -10.06 28.43
C ALA A 18 -7.52 -8.61 28.40
N THR A 19 -8.71 -8.39 27.81
CA THR A 19 -9.40 -7.09 27.87
C THR A 19 -10.82 -7.23 28.46
N SER A 20 -10.91 -6.94 29.77
CA SER A 20 -12.10 -6.53 30.54
C SER A 20 -13.52 -6.86 30.07
N ALA A 21 -14.24 -7.67 30.85
CA ALA A 21 -15.71 -7.75 30.89
C ALA A 21 -16.26 -7.22 32.25
N PRO A 22 -17.52 -6.76 32.33
CA PRO A 22 -17.97 -5.82 33.37
C PRO A 22 -18.50 -6.43 34.68
N SER A 23 -18.69 -5.56 35.67
CA SER A 23 -19.00 -5.91 37.07
C SER A 23 -20.48 -5.79 37.48
N GLY A 24 -20.96 -6.75 38.30
CA GLY A 24 -22.10 -6.56 39.22
C GLY A 24 -22.79 -7.88 39.64
N PRO A 25 -23.62 -7.91 40.72
CA PRO A 25 -23.72 -7.01 41.88
C PRO A 25 -23.42 -7.71 43.24
N ARG A 26 -23.44 -6.96 44.36
CA ARG A 26 -23.05 -7.42 45.72
C ARG A 26 -24.17 -8.15 46.49
N SER A 27 -23.80 -9.07 47.42
CA SER A 27 -24.10 -9.09 48.90
C SER A 27 -23.67 -10.46 49.54
N PRO A 28 -23.77 -10.75 50.87
CA PRO A 28 -22.63 -10.54 51.77
C PRO A 28 -22.26 -11.70 52.76
N LEU A 29 -21.04 -11.64 53.32
CA LEU A 29 -20.58 -12.19 54.64
C LEU A 29 -20.70 -13.71 54.95
N THR A 30 -19.56 -14.44 54.99
CA THR A 30 -18.98 -15.10 56.21
C THR A 30 -17.79 -16.05 55.89
N PRO A 31 -16.76 -16.15 56.78
CA PRO A 31 -15.70 -17.20 56.77
C PRO A 31 -15.75 -18.10 58.04
N PRO A 32 -14.77 -19.00 58.35
CA PRO A 32 -14.02 -19.99 57.53
C PRO A 32 -13.86 -21.40 58.21
N ALA A 33 -13.38 -22.42 57.49
CA ALA A 33 -12.62 -23.59 58.04
C ALA A 33 -11.86 -24.30 56.89
N ARG A 34 -10.52 -24.47 56.89
CA ARG A 34 -9.65 -25.37 57.71
C ARG A 34 -10.00 -26.87 57.62
N SER A 35 -9.15 -27.66 56.94
CA SER A 35 -8.33 -28.73 57.56
C SER A 35 -7.47 -29.53 56.56
N SER A 36 -6.21 -29.79 56.98
CA SER A 36 -5.34 -30.97 56.81
C SER A 36 -5.46 -31.91 55.59
N SER A 37 -4.42 -32.24 54.79
CA SER A 37 -3.02 -32.65 55.07
C SER A 37 -2.80 -34.15 55.44
N PHE A 38 -1.62 -34.69 55.06
CA PHE A 38 -1.09 -36.07 55.17
C PHE A 38 -1.49 -37.04 54.03
N GLY A 39 -0.61 -37.90 53.48
CA GLY A 39 0.86 -38.09 53.64
C GLY A 39 1.41 -38.92 52.44
N ALA A 40 2.61 -38.68 51.90
CA ALA A 40 3.94 -39.16 52.36
C ALA A 40 4.15 -40.69 52.17
N LEU A 41 5.30 -41.25 51.77
CA LEU A 41 6.63 -40.78 51.28
C LEU A 41 7.45 -42.02 50.84
N SER A 42 8.58 -41.89 50.11
CA SER A 42 9.92 -42.40 50.55
C SER A 42 11.04 -42.38 49.47
N SER A 43 12.20 -41.79 49.83
CA SER A 43 13.61 -42.19 49.54
C SER A 43 14.13 -42.30 48.06
N ALA A 44 15.38 -41.94 47.70
CA ALA A 44 16.59 -41.63 48.49
C ALA A 44 17.65 -40.77 47.72
N LEU A 45 18.56 -40.10 48.46
CA LEU A 45 20.00 -39.77 48.18
C LEU A 45 20.41 -39.10 46.82
N GLY A 46 21.37 -38.15 46.74
CA GLY A 46 22.17 -37.45 47.76
C GLY A 46 23.26 -36.48 47.21
N LYS A 47 23.06 -35.17 47.43
CA LYS A 47 24.00 -34.11 47.96
C LYS A 47 25.53 -34.11 47.68
N ARG A 48 26.04 -32.95 47.21
CA ARG A 48 27.04 -32.01 47.87
C ARG A 48 27.31 -30.81 46.92
N LYS A 49 27.19 -29.52 47.27
CA LYS A 49 27.80 -28.62 48.31
C LYS A 49 29.20 -28.06 47.94
N VAL A 50 29.31 -26.73 47.83
CA VAL A 50 30.24 -25.78 48.53
C VAL A 50 29.59 -24.38 48.38
N PHE A 51 29.07 -23.70 49.41
CA PHE A 51 29.68 -22.92 50.50
C PHE A 51 30.34 -21.58 50.13
N THR A 52 29.79 -20.50 50.71
CA THR A 52 30.24 -19.10 50.65
C THR A 52 30.88 -18.67 51.97
N ASN A 53 31.63 -17.56 51.97
CA ASN A 53 31.68 -16.63 53.12
C ASN A 53 32.25 -15.26 52.72
N THR A 54 31.61 -14.19 53.20
CA THR A 54 32.10 -12.80 53.28
C THR A 54 32.75 -12.54 54.65
N PRO A 55 33.45 -11.41 54.87
CA PRO A 55 32.78 -10.32 55.62
C PRO A 55 33.31 -8.88 55.35
N TRP A 56 32.42 -7.87 55.36
CA TRP A 56 32.29 -6.94 56.51
C TRP A 56 31.13 -5.94 56.32
N ALA A 57 30.68 -5.36 57.45
CA ALA A 57 29.59 -4.39 57.59
C ALA A 57 30.13 -2.92 57.45
N ASN A 58 29.38 -1.82 57.53
CA ASN A 58 28.25 -1.56 58.44
C ASN A 58 27.47 -0.26 58.11
N GLY A 59 26.22 -0.16 58.56
CA GLY A 59 25.44 1.10 58.70
C GLY A 59 24.67 1.59 57.46
N GLY A 60 23.36 1.89 57.49
CA GLY A 60 22.36 1.65 58.54
C GLY A 60 21.26 2.72 58.59
N VAL A 61 20.09 2.46 57.97
CA VAL A 61 18.81 3.16 58.27
C VAL A 61 17.68 2.12 58.25
N ARG A 62 16.75 2.24 59.20
CA ARG A 62 15.63 1.31 59.41
C ARG A 62 14.60 1.38 58.27
N THR A 63 14.18 0.22 57.76
CA THR A 63 12.91 0.05 57.05
C THR A 63 11.93 -0.75 57.91
N SER A 64 10.68 -0.29 57.99
CA SER A 64 9.58 -1.06 58.58
C SER A 64 9.11 -2.14 57.60
N ALA A 65 8.99 -3.38 58.07
CA ALA A 65 8.59 -4.52 57.25
C ALA A 65 7.08 -4.55 56.98
N GLY A 66 6.68 -5.05 55.81
CA GLY A 66 5.28 -5.45 55.55
C GLY A 66 4.80 -5.26 54.11
N SER A 67 5.32 -6.06 53.16
CA SER A 67 4.75 -6.16 51.79
C SER A 67 4.67 -7.65 51.40
N GLY A 68 3.45 -8.19 51.30
CA GLY A 68 3.21 -9.56 50.84
C GLY A 68 3.19 -9.69 49.31
N PRO A 69 3.04 -10.91 48.76
CA PRO A 69 3.08 -11.14 47.30
C PRO A 69 2.05 -10.35 46.48
N ALA A 70 0.93 -9.95 47.11
CA ALA A 70 -0.11 -9.13 46.50
C ALA A 70 0.33 -7.68 46.21
N ASP A 71 1.27 -7.15 46.99
CA ASP A 71 1.73 -5.76 46.87
C ASP A 71 2.73 -5.61 45.70
N GLU A 72 3.55 -6.64 45.45
CA GLU A 72 4.40 -6.70 44.24
C GLU A 72 3.58 -6.81 42.95
N HIS A 73 2.48 -7.59 42.94
CA HIS A 73 1.59 -7.67 41.78
C HIS A 73 0.94 -6.31 41.49
N GLY A 74 0.41 -5.63 42.51
CA GLY A 74 -0.12 -4.27 42.37
C GLY A 74 0.94 -3.23 42.01
N ALA A 75 2.21 -3.42 42.38
CA ALA A 75 3.32 -2.56 41.97
C ALA A 75 3.73 -2.78 40.50
N MET A 76 3.68 -4.02 40.01
CA MET A 76 4.00 -4.37 38.63
C MET A 76 2.90 -3.92 37.66
N GLN A 77 1.63 -4.09 38.02
CA GLN A 77 0.49 -3.57 37.26
C GLN A 77 0.59 -2.05 37.05
N ARG A 78 0.89 -1.29 38.13
CA ARG A 78 1.15 0.16 38.06
C ARG A 78 2.32 0.55 37.15
N VAL A 79 3.29 -0.34 36.90
CA VAL A 79 4.37 -0.11 35.92
C VAL A 79 3.87 -0.36 34.50
N ASP A 80 3.17 -1.48 34.29
CA ASP A 80 2.62 -1.85 32.98
C ASP A 80 1.55 -0.85 32.48
N ASP A 81 0.76 -0.24 33.38
CA ASP A 81 -0.20 0.83 33.04
C ASP A 81 0.47 2.13 32.53
N VAL A 82 1.71 2.40 32.98
CA VAL A 82 2.43 3.66 32.70
C VAL A 82 3.43 3.50 31.56
N LEU A 83 4.00 2.29 31.39
CA LEU A 83 5.04 2.02 30.40
C LEU A 83 4.67 2.45 28.96
N PRO A 84 3.45 2.19 28.42
CA PRO A 84 3.10 2.59 27.05
C PRO A 84 3.09 4.11 26.82
N ARG A 85 2.87 4.89 27.87
CA ARG A 85 2.91 6.37 27.81
C ARG A 85 4.34 6.92 27.90
N MET A 86 5.25 6.13 28.46
CA MET A 86 6.66 6.46 28.64
C MET A 86 7.57 6.00 27.51
N VAL A 87 7.31 4.81 26.97
CA VAL A 87 8.10 4.17 25.92
C VAL A 87 7.16 3.59 24.89
N SER A 88 7.29 4.03 23.65
CA SER A 88 6.53 3.53 22.52
C SER A 88 7.45 3.18 21.36
N GLN A 89 7.04 2.20 20.57
CA GLN A 89 7.61 1.93 19.26
C GLN A 89 7.09 2.99 18.29
N ALA A 90 8.02 3.60 17.56
CA ALA A 90 7.74 4.32 16.32
C ALA A 90 8.13 3.43 15.13
N GLY A 91 7.96 3.92 13.91
CA GLY A 91 8.44 3.22 12.71
C GLY A 91 9.97 3.23 12.58
N VAL A 92 10.47 3.55 11.39
CA VAL A 92 11.91 3.50 11.09
C VAL A 92 12.49 4.90 10.81
N ASP A 93 13.76 5.09 11.16
CA ASP A 93 14.48 6.31 10.77
C ASP A 93 14.85 6.31 9.28
N TYR A 94 15.43 7.42 8.79
CA TYR A 94 15.84 7.55 7.39
C TYR A 94 16.98 6.59 6.96
N GLU A 95 17.53 5.80 7.89
CA GLU A 95 18.49 4.72 7.62
C GLU A 95 17.84 3.33 7.90
N THR A 96 16.50 3.25 7.78
CA THR A 96 15.63 2.08 7.98
C THR A 96 15.74 1.37 9.33
N ARG A 97 16.29 2.03 10.36
CA ARG A 97 16.41 1.43 11.70
C ARG A 97 15.16 1.63 12.54
N PRO A 98 14.68 0.62 13.28
CA PRO A 98 13.55 0.79 14.20
C PRO A 98 13.82 1.89 15.23
N MET A 99 12.79 2.70 15.47
CA MET A 99 12.83 3.83 16.40
C MET A 99 12.08 3.52 17.69
N VAL A 100 12.74 3.74 18.82
CA VAL A 100 12.09 3.73 20.15
C VAL A 100 11.95 5.16 20.63
N VAL A 101 10.72 5.57 20.90
CA VAL A 101 10.38 6.89 21.44
C VAL A 101 10.27 6.79 22.96
N MET A 102 10.83 7.77 23.66
CA MET A 102 10.79 7.87 25.11
C MET A 102 10.34 9.26 25.55
N ASN A 103 9.36 9.34 26.46
CA ASN A 103 8.74 10.60 26.89
C ASN A 103 9.05 10.93 28.35
N ALA A 104 9.70 12.07 28.61
CA ALA A 104 9.97 12.56 29.96
C ALA A 104 8.71 13.02 30.72
N SER A 105 7.66 13.49 30.05
CA SER A 105 6.46 13.98 30.74
C SER A 105 5.57 12.88 31.30
N ALA A 106 5.80 11.62 30.89
CA ALA A 106 5.06 10.45 31.38
C ALA A 106 5.72 9.76 32.59
N PHE A 107 6.84 10.29 33.12
CA PHE A 107 7.46 9.71 34.32
C PHE A 107 6.51 9.76 35.54
N PRO A 108 6.17 8.61 36.14
CA PRO A 108 5.27 8.55 37.29
C PRO A 108 5.96 9.11 38.55
N ASP A 109 5.18 9.40 39.59
CA ASP A 109 5.72 9.78 40.89
C ASP A 109 6.58 8.62 41.46
N PRO A 110 7.86 8.85 41.82
CA PRO A 110 8.73 7.80 42.36
C PRO A 110 8.24 7.24 43.71
N ARG A 111 7.29 7.90 44.37
CA ARG A 111 6.60 7.42 45.58
C ARG A 111 5.52 6.39 45.26
N THR A 112 4.96 6.40 44.04
CA THR A 112 3.89 5.47 43.63
C THR A 112 4.39 4.35 42.72
N VAL A 113 5.48 4.57 41.97
CA VAL A 113 6.08 3.59 41.06
C VAL A 113 7.60 3.51 41.28
N SER A 114 8.11 2.31 41.57
CA SER A 114 9.55 2.10 41.74
C SER A 114 10.30 2.25 40.42
N TYR A 115 11.22 3.22 40.36
CA TYR A 115 12.01 3.47 39.15
C TYR A 115 12.98 2.33 38.83
N ASP A 116 13.33 1.48 39.80
CA ASP A 116 14.14 0.30 39.54
C ASP A 116 13.33 -0.80 38.83
N LEU A 117 12.06 -0.97 39.21
CA LEU A 117 11.13 -1.88 38.54
C LEU A 117 10.82 -1.37 37.13
N LEU A 118 10.54 -0.07 37.00
CA LEU A 118 10.37 0.62 35.72
C LEU A 118 11.59 0.46 34.81
N LEU A 119 12.82 0.64 35.32
CA LEU A 119 14.06 0.41 34.55
C LEU A 119 14.14 -1.03 34.04
N SER A 120 13.82 -2.02 34.87
CA SER A 120 13.83 -3.43 34.45
C SER A 120 12.83 -3.70 33.31
N ARG A 121 11.67 -3.04 33.35
CA ARG A 121 10.63 -3.17 32.32
C ARG A 121 10.98 -2.43 31.03
N ILE A 122 11.58 -1.24 31.13
CA ILE A 122 12.12 -0.50 29.96
C ILE A 122 13.23 -1.33 29.28
N LEU A 123 14.11 -1.99 30.03
CA LEU A 123 15.11 -2.90 29.45
C LEU A 123 14.46 -4.13 28.79
N SER A 124 13.43 -4.71 29.40
CA SER A 124 12.63 -5.79 28.80
C SER A 124 11.90 -5.37 27.52
N TYR A 125 11.53 -4.09 27.38
CA TYR A 125 10.94 -3.54 26.15
C TYR A 125 12.01 -3.29 25.08
N LEU A 126 13.15 -2.69 25.48
CA LEU A 126 14.31 -2.49 24.60
C LEU A 126 14.90 -3.81 24.09
N ASP A 127 14.73 -4.92 24.80
CA ASP A 127 15.16 -6.25 24.37
C ASP A 127 14.50 -6.71 23.06
N LEU A 128 13.32 -6.19 22.72
CA LEU A 128 12.66 -6.45 21.43
C LEU A 128 13.41 -5.82 20.23
N PHE A 129 14.25 -4.81 20.48
CA PHE A 129 14.96 -4.02 19.46
C PHE A 129 16.48 -4.12 19.56
N ALA A 130 17.02 -4.42 20.74
CA ALA A 130 18.45 -4.33 21.03
C ALA A 130 19.31 -5.42 20.37
N GLU A 131 18.69 -6.39 19.67
CA GLU A 131 19.40 -7.39 18.86
C GLU A 131 19.83 -6.85 17.49
N SER A 132 19.04 -5.93 16.92
CA SER A 132 19.32 -5.22 15.65
C SER A 132 19.74 -3.76 15.89
N ASP A 133 20.18 -3.08 14.84
CA ASP A 133 20.64 -1.69 14.91
C ASP A 133 19.44 -0.72 15.02
N TYR A 134 19.40 0.10 16.07
CA TYR A 134 18.20 0.90 16.43
C TYR A 134 18.51 2.36 16.78
N THR A 135 17.49 3.22 16.72
CA THR A 135 17.54 4.65 17.06
C THR A 135 16.60 4.95 18.22
N VAL A 136 16.98 5.89 19.10
CA VAL A 136 16.14 6.35 20.21
C VAL A 136 15.87 7.85 20.10
N VAL A 137 14.61 8.25 20.26
CA VAL A 137 14.17 9.64 20.37
C VAL A 137 13.67 9.87 21.80
N PHE A 138 14.38 10.68 22.58
CA PHE A 138 14.03 11.03 23.95
C PHE A 138 13.50 12.47 24.00
N PHE A 139 12.20 12.63 24.20
CA PHE A 139 11.56 13.92 24.46
C PHE A 139 11.78 14.32 25.91
N ALA A 140 12.62 15.34 26.16
CA ALA A 140 12.98 15.78 27.50
C ALA A 140 11.99 16.80 28.12
N ALA A 141 10.89 17.12 27.42
CA ALA A 141 9.92 18.13 27.83
C ALA A 141 8.95 17.65 28.93
N GLY A 142 8.44 18.59 29.74
CA GLY A 142 7.33 18.35 30.67
C GLY A 142 7.57 17.36 31.81
N GLY A 143 8.81 16.96 32.08
CA GLY A 143 9.13 15.99 33.14
C GLY A 143 8.99 16.58 34.55
N HIS A 144 7.88 16.31 35.22
CA HIS A 144 7.66 16.72 36.63
C HIS A 144 8.42 15.83 37.63
N HIS A 145 8.56 14.54 37.34
CA HIS A 145 9.24 13.56 38.19
C HIS A 145 10.48 13.01 37.47
N THR A 146 11.44 13.88 37.14
CA THR A 146 12.66 13.42 36.45
C THR A 146 13.53 12.56 37.38
N PRO A 147 14.13 11.46 36.88
CA PRO A 147 14.91 10.56 37.71
C PRO A 147 16.21 11.20 38.21
N SER A 148 16.59 10.88 39.45
CA SER A 148 17.84 11.35 40.04
C SER A 148 19.07 10.90 39.24
N TRP A 149 20.15 11.69 39.30
CA TRP A 149 21.41 11.38 38.59
C TRP A 149 21.97 9.98 38.91
N ASN A 150 21.85 9.55 40.18
CA ASN A 150 22.24 8.22 40.62
C ASN A 150 21.45 7.11 39.88
N TRP A 151 20.16 7.34 39.62
CA TRP A 151 19.34 6.41 38.84
C TRP A 151 19.69 6.45 37.35
N VAL A 152 19.90 7.63 36.76
CA VAL A 152 20.33 7.76 35.34
C VAL A 152 21.64 6.99 35.10
N TRP A 153 22.57 7.06 36.06
CA TRP A 153 23.83 6.33 35.99
C TRP A 153 23.67 4.82 36.25
N LYS A 154 22.74 4.42 37.12
CA LYS A 154 22.33 3.01 37.29
C LYS A 154 21.75 2.46 35.98
N ALA A 155 20.85 3.20 35.32
CA ALA A 155 20.29 2.86 34.02
C ALA A 155 21.38 2.71 32.95
N TYR A 156 22.31 3.67 32.84
CA TYR A 156 23.46 3.56 31.93
C TYR A 156 24.28 2.29 32.19
N ARG A 157 24.55 1.96 33.46
CA ARG A 157 25.31 0.76 33.84
C ARG A 157 24.56 -0.54 33.51
N SER A 158 23.24 -0.58 33.70
CA SER A 158 22.39 -1.73 33.36
C SER A 158 22.28 -2.00 31.85
N LEU A 159 22.42 -0.97 31.00
CA LEU A 159 22.58 -1.16 29.55
C LEU A 159 23.89 -1.90 29.25
N ASN A 160 23.84 -3.23 29.10
CA ASN A 160 24.99 -4.05 28.75
C ASN A 160 25.48 -3.82 27.30
N ARG A 161 26.44 -4.64 26.82
CA ARG A 161 27.05 -4.49 25.49
C ARG A 161 26.04 -4.51 24.33
N LYS A 162 24.93 -5.26 24.41
CA LYS A 162 23.97 -5.40 23.28
C LYS A 162 23.32 -4.05 22.93
N TYR A 163 22.62 -3.46 23.90
CA TYR A 163 21.99 -2.14 23.79
C TYR A 163 23.00 -1.06 23.35
N ARG A 164 24.16 -0.95 24.03
CA ARG A 164 25.14 0.12 23.75
C ARG A 164 25.85 -0.03 22.38
N LYS A 165 25.99 -1.25 21.86
CA LYS A 165 26.63 -1.51 20.56
C LYS A 165 25.67 -1.09 19.44
N ASN A 166 24.45 -1.59 19.50
CA ASN A 166 23.50 -1.58 18.39
C ASN A 166 22.69 -0.27 18.29
N LEU A 167 22.49 0.45 19.40
CA LEU A 167 22.02 1.85 19.36
C LEU A 167 22.91 2.67 18.42
N LYS A 168 22.38 3.36 17.41
CA LYS A 168 23.17 4.23 16.50
C LYS A 168 23.08 5.69 16.87
N ARG A 169 21.86 6.18 17.11
CA ARG A 169 21.54 7.57 17.43
C ARG A 169 20.68 7.62 18.68
N LEU A 170 20.97 8.57 19.56
CA LEU A 170 20.11 8.99 20.67
C LEU A 170 19.84 10.48 20.51
N TYR A 171 18.66 10.81 20.01
CA TYR A 171 18.21 12.19 19.86
C TYR A 171 17.56 12.67 21.16
N ILE A 172 18.08 13.72 21.79
CA ILE A 172 17.54 14.30 23.02
C ILE A 172 16.92 15.66 22.69
N VAL A 173 15.59 15.71 22.72
CA VAL A 173 14.79 16.83 22.20
C VAL A 173 14.35 17.77 23.33
N HIS A 174 14.52 19.08 23.14
CA HIS A 174 14.29 20.15 24.13
C HIS A 174 15.03 19.93 25.47
N SER A 175 16.28 19.46 25.39
CA SER A 175 17.16 19.27 26.54
C SER A 175 17.47 20.59 27.26
N SER A 176 17.18 20.66 28.56
CA SER A 176 17.50 21.84 29.40
C SER A 176 19.02 22.05 29.51
N PHE A 177 19.46 23.30 29.72
CA PHE A 177 20.89 23.63 29.90
C PHE A 177 21.57 22.78 30.99
N PHE A 178 20.86 22.53 32.10
CA PHE A 178 21.33 21.66 33.18
C PHE A 178 21.58 20.23 32.69
N SER A 179 20.67 19.66 31.88
CA SER A 179 20.87 18.31 31.32
C SER A 179 22.03 18.25 30.30
N LYS A 180 22.22 19.26 29.44
CA LYS A 180 23.38 19.36 28.54
C LYS A 180 24.70 19.43 29.33
N MET A 181 24.74 20.21 30.42
CA MET A 181 25.89 20.33 31.32
C MET A 181 26.23 19.00 32.03
N LEU A 182 25.20 18.28 32.49
CA LEU A 182 25.33 17.00 33.21
C LEU A 182 25.97 15.91 32.35
N PHE A 183 25.57 15.80 31.08
CA PHE A 183 26.18 14.86 30.13
C PHE A 183 27.61 15.26 29.72
N SER A 184 27.92 16.56 29.63
CA SER A 184 29.29 17.04 29.38
C SER A 184 30.27 16.55 30.46
N LEU A 185 29.88 16.66 31.75
CA LEU A 185 30.66 16.12 32.88
C LEU A 185 30.74 14.59 32.87
N ALA A 186 29.71 13.91 32.36
CA ALA A 186 29.71 12.44 32.23
C ALA A 186 30.66 11.91 31.13
N GLY A 187 31.14 12.76 30.22
CA GLY A 187 32.07 12.38 29.14
C GLY A 187 33.41 11.80 29.62
N ALA A 188 33.79 12.02 30.88
CA ALA A 188 34.97 11.42 31.50
C ALA A 188 34.76 9.96 31.97
N ILE A 189 33.51 9.50 32.08
CA ILE A 189 33.13 8.22 32.70
C ILE A 189 32.31 7.33 31.74
N ILE A 190 31.52 7.95 30.84
CA ILE A 190 30.81 7.28 29.75
C ILE A 190 31.80 6.98 28.62
N SER A 191 31.70 5.81 27.99
CA SER A 191 32.54 5.46 26.84
C SER A 191 32.45 6.54 25.74
N PRO A 192 33.59 7.08 25.24
CA PRO A 192 33.58 8.08 24.17
C PRO A 192 32.87 7.61 22.89
N LYS A 193 32.83 6.29 22.64
CA LYS A 193 32.10 5.68 21.52
C LYS A 193 30.57 5.72 21.68
N PHE A 194 30.07 5.81 22.91
CA PHE A 194 28.64 5.97 23.21
C PHE A 194 28.26 7.45 23.21
N PHE A 195 29.10 8.33 23.80
CA PHE A 195 28.83 9.77 23.83
C PHE A 195 28.67 10.37 22.41
N ARG A 196 29.48 9.92 21.44
CA ARG A 196 29.37 10.29 20.01
C ARG A 196 28.03 9.92 19.33
N LYS A 197 27.16 9.15 19.98
CA LYS A 197 25.84 8.76 19.48
C LYS A 197 24.73 9.70 19.93
N ILE A 198 25.01 10.58 20.90
CA ILE A 198 24.04 11.50 21.49
C ILE A 198 24.00 12.79 20.67
N THR A 199 22.83 13.16 20.18
CA THR A 199 22.57 14.40 19.46
C THR A 199 21.52 15.20 20.23
N TYR A 200 21.84 16.43 20.63
CA TYR A 200 20.87 17.35 21.23
C TYR A 200 20.13 18.11 20.14
N ILE A 201 18.81 18.20 20.24
CA ILE A 201 17.95 18.87 19.27
C ILE A 201 17.04 19.85 20.02
N ASP A 202 17.01 21.10 19.53
CA ASP A 202 16.32 22.20 20.21
C ASP A 202 14.92 22.50 19.63
N THR A 203 14.62 22.07 18.39
CA THR A 203 13.34 22.30 17.69
C THR A 203 12.79 21.03 17.05
N LEU A 204 11.47 20.97 16.84
CA LEU A 204 10.84 19.85 16.15
C LEU A 204 11.17 19.84 14.65
N SER A 205 11.30 21.01 14.00
CA SER A 205 11.76 21.06 12.60
C SER A 205 13.17 20.49 12.42
N SER A 206 14.08 20.69 13.39
CA SER A 206 15.41 20.06 13.35
C SER A 206 15.38 18.56 13.62
N LEU A 207 14.40 18.07 14.39
CA LEU A 207 14.17 16.63 14.56
C LEU A 207 13.67 15.99 13.25
N ALA A 208 12.81 16.69 12.52
CA ALA A 208 12.30 16.26 11.22
C ALA A 208 13.41 16.01 10.17
N CYS A 209 14.54 16.73 10.24
CA CYS A 209 15.70 16.47 9.38
C CYS A 209 16.48 15.19 9.74
N HIS A 210 16.14 14.51 10.83
CA HIS A 210 16.88 13.37 11.36
C HIS A 210 16.04 12.10 11.50
N VAL A 211 14.73 12.24 11.71
CA VAL A 211 13.75 11.14 11.79
C VAL A 211 12.41 11.59 11.20
N PRO A 212 11.64 10.69 10.55
CA PRO A 212 10.33 11.04 10.01
C PRO A 212 9.32 11.28 11.14
N LEU A 213 8.97 12.55 11.38
CA LEU A 213 7.97 12.93 12.39
C LEU A 213 6.55 12.41 12.11
N THR A 214 6.29 11.91 10.89
CA THR A 214 5.02 11.29 10.52
C THR A 214 4.75 10.01 11.32
N GLN A 215 5.81 9.32 11.78
CA GLN A 215 5.76 8.02 12.44
C GLN A 215 5.93 8.09 13.97
N ILE A 216 5.83 9.29 14.57
CA ILE A 216 6.10 9.55 15.98
C ILE A 216 4.91 10.28 16.63
N ASP A 217 4.30 9.69 17.66
CA ASP A 217 3.35 10.41 18.53
C ASP A 217 4.12 11.41 19.40
N ILE A 218 3.79 12.69 19.27
CA ILE A 218 4.49 13.78 19.98
C ILE A 218 3.60 14.28 21.13
N PRO A 219 4.05 14.14 22.39
CA PRO A 219 3.27 14.58 23.56
C PRO A 219 2.96 16.10 23.56
N PRO A 220 1.84 16.55 24.15
CA PRO A 220 1.46 17.96 24.19
C PRO A 220 2.50 18.85 24.88
N SER A 221 3.16 18.29 25.90
CA SER A 221 4.25 18.93 26.64
C SER A 221 5.43 19.33 25.76
N VAL A 222 5.72 18.55 24.71
CA VAL A 222 6.78 18.83 23.73
C VAL A 222 6.37 20.01 22.85
N TYR A 223 5.14 20.02 22.32
CA TYR A 223 4.64 21.12 21.50
C TYR A 223 4.59 22.45 22.28
N SER A 224 4.07 22.44 23.51
CA SER A 224 4.04 23.64 24.35
C SER A 224 5.46 24.15 24.63
N LEU A 225 6.38 23.28 25.00
CA LEU A 225 7.77 23.68 25.28
C LEU A 225 8.51 24.17 24.01
N SER A 226 8.23 23.61 22.82
CA SER A 226 8.73 24.13 21.54
C SER A 226 8.28 25.57 21.30
N SER A 227 7.00 25.87 21.60
CA SER A 227 6.43 27.21 21.46
C SER A 227 6.88 28.22 22.54
N GLU A 228 7.24 27.75 23.73
CA GLU A 228 7.69 28.60 24.86
C GLU A 228 9.18 28.91 24.80
N ASN A 229 10.04 27.89 24.59
CA ASN A 229 11.49 28.05 24.63
C ASN A 229 12.06 28.73 23.38
N LEU A 230 11.36 28.66 22.23
CA LEU A 230 11.78 29.34 21.01
C LEU A 230 10.70 30.29 20.49
N LYS A 231 10.92 31.60 20.72
CA LYS A 231 10.20 32.72 20.08
C LYS A 231 10.40 32.81 18.54
N HIS A 232 10.81 31.72 17.89
CA HIS A 232 11.25 31.64 16.49
C HIS A 232 10.68 30.44 15.70
N GLU A 233 10.03 29.45 16.33
CA GLU A 233 9.38 28.34 15.60
C GLU A 233 7.85 28.54 15.58
N SER A 234 7.37 29.43 14.71
CA SER A 234 5.93 29.70 14.55
C SER A 234 5.16 28.57 13.86
N GLN A 235 5.86 27.71 13.14
CA GLN A 235 5.32 26.55 12.43
C GLN A 235 6.42 25.48 12.33
N ILE A 236 6.04 24.21 12.53
CA ILE A 236 6.95 23.07 12.35
C ILE A 236 7.06 22.77 10.86
N SER A 237 8.28 22.83 10.33
CA SER A 237 8.59 22.51 8.93
C SER A 237 9.15 21.09 8.82
N LEU A 238 8.69 20.35 7.81
CA LEU A 238 9.24 19.04 7.45
C LEU A 238 10.22 19.21 6.28
N PRO A 239 11.34 18.47 6.22
CA PRO A 239 12.32 18.62 5.15
C PRO A 239 11.79 18.20 3.77
N THR A 240 10.83 17.26 3.75
CA THR A 240 10.04 16.89 2.58
C THR A 240 8.65 17.52 2.74
N PRO A 241 8.14 18.27 1.75
CA PRO A 241 6.77 18.77 1.78
C PRO A 241 5.80 17.58 1.70
N VAL A 242 5.04 17.35 2.77
CA VAL A 242 3.99 16.31 2.81
C VAL A 242 2.66 16.97 2.46
N HIS A 243 1.98 16.47 1.43
CA HIS A 243 0.67 16.98 0.99
C HIS A 243 -0.51 16.48 1.84
N SER A 244 -0.26 16.19 3.13
CA SER A 244 -1.19 15.55 4.08
C SER A 244 -2.20 16.52 4.72
N HIS A 245 -2.71 17.51 3.98
CA HIS A 245 -3.70 18.43 4.54
C HIS A 245 -5.02 17.68 4.81
N MET A 246 -5.37 17.52 6.09
CA MET A 246 -6.58 16.81 6.53
C MET A 246 -7.75 17.78 6.78
N PHE A 247 -7.47 19.02 7.15
CA PHE A 247 -8.47 20.09 7.30
C PHE A 247 -8.39 21.05 6.11
N GLY A 248 -9.53 21.45 5.53
CA GLY A 248 -9.55 22.36 4.39
C GLY A 248 -9.47 21.70 3.01
N VAL A 249 -9.65 20.38 2.92
CA VAL A 249 -9.53 19.57 1.69
C VAL A 249 -10.88 18.92 1.38
N GLY A 250 -11.16 18.65 0.10
CA GLY A 250 -12.42 18.08 -0.36
C GLY A 250 -12.64 16.68 0.22
N LEU A 251 -13.89 16.34 0.55
CA LEU A 251 -14.16 15.04 1.16
C LEU A 251 -13.90 13.89 0.18
N GLU A 252 -14.16 14.11 -1.12
CA GLU A 252 -13.84 13.19 -2.22
C GLU A 252 -12.32 13.02 -2.43
N ASP A 253 -11.52 14.05 -2.15
CA ASP A 253 -10.05 13.94 -2.19
C ASP A 253 -9.55 13.00 -1.10
N ILE A 254 -10.14 13.07 0.11
CA ILE A 254 -9.74 12.30 1.29
C ILE A 254 -10.32 10.88 1.27
N MET A 255 -11.62 10.74 1.05
CA MET A 255 -12.37 9.47 1.16
C MET A 255 -12.58 8.77 -0.18
N GLY A 256 -12.42 9.47 -1.32
CA GLY A 256 -12.96 9.01 -2.60
C GLY A 256 -14.44 9.35 -2.75
N PHE A 257 -15.03 9.08 -3.91
CA PHE A 257 -16.44 9.44 -4.17
C PHE A 257 -17.42 8.54 -3.39
N ASP A 258 -17.13 7.24 -3.35
CA ASP A 258 -17.91 6.18 -2.70
C ASP A 258 -17.39 5.82 -1.30
N GLY A 259 -16.33 6.50 -0.82
CA GLY A 259 -15.63 6.14 0.42
C GLY A 259 -14.54 5.07 0.23
N GLU A 260 -14.09 4.86 -1.01
CA GLU A 260 -13.14 3.82 -1.42
C GLU A 260 -11.68 4.02 -0.93
N LYS A 261 -11.31 5.22 -0.45
CA LYS A 261 -10.01 5.51 0.16
C LYS A 261 -10.11 5.34 1.69
N ASP A 262 -10.01 4.08 2.14
CA ASP A 262 -10.02 3.66 3.55
C ASP A 262 -11.27 4.02 4.38
N GLY A 263 -12.35 4.54 3.78
CA GLY A 263 -13.56 4.94 4.48
C GLY A 263 -13.41 6.27 5.24
N LEU A 264 -13.62 6.27 6.56
CA LEU A 264 -13.62 7.52 7.35
C LEU A 264 -12.21 8.17 7.43
N PRO A 265 -12.10 9.50 7.27
CA PRO A 265 -10.86 10.24 7.46
C PRO A 265 -10.24 9.93 8.83
N ARG A 266 -8.91 9.77 8.89
CA ARG A 266 -8.23 9.33 10.13
C ARG A 266 -8.59 10.19 11.35
N VAL A 267 -8.61 11.51 11.18
CA VAL A 267 -9.00 12.47 12.24
C VAL A 267 -10.43 12.26 12.75
N VAL A 268 -11.36 11.84 11.89
CA VAL A 268 -12.75 11.53 12.27
C VAL A 268 -12.79 10.21 13.04
N ARG A 269 -12.12 9.18 12.53
CA ARG A 269 -12.02 7.84 13.15
C ARG A 269 -11.40 7.92 14.55
N ASP A 270 -10.23 8.54 14.66
CA ASP A 270 -9.50 8.77 15.91
C ASP A 270 -10.40 9.51 16.94
N CYS A 271 -11.13 10.56 16.50
CA CYS A 271 -12.05 11.29 17.38
C CYS A 271 -13.26 10.46 17.82
N ILE A 272 -13.92 9.73 16.91
CA ILE A 272 -15.09 8.90 17.24
C ILE A 272 -14.69 7.80 18.24
N GLN A 273 -13.58 7.11 17.98
CA GLN A 273 -13.07 6.06 18.87
C GLN A 273 -12.75 6.60 20.27
N TYR A 274 -11.93 7.66 20.35
CA TYR A 274 -11.55 8.25 21.64
C TYR A 274 -12.76 8.77 22.44
N LEU A 275 -13.76 9.34 21.76
CA LEU A 275 -15.01 9.78 22.39
C LEU A 275 -15.86 8.62 22.89
N ARG A 276 -15.91 7.49 22.17
CA ARG A 276 -16.57 6.26 22.64
C ARG A 276 -15.89 5.66 23.86
N GLU A 277 -14.55 5.65 23.88
CA GLU A 277 -13.74 5.07 24.96
C GLU A 277 -13.72 5.93 26.23
N THR A 278 -13.76 7.26 26.11
CA THR A 278 -13.50 8.17 27.25
C THR A 278 -14.49 9.32 27.45
N GLY A 279 -15.32 9.65 26.45
CA GLY A 279 -16.05 10.91 26.39
C GLY A 279 -17.56 10.84 26.57
N LEU A 280 -18.19 9.66 26.45
CA LEU A 280 -19.65 9.54 26.37
C LEU A 280 -20.44 10.02 27.62
N GLU A 281 -19.77 10.13 28.77
CA GLU A 281 -20.35 10.61 30.03
C GLU A 281 -19.89 12.04 30.42
N GLU A 282 -18.97 12.65 29.65
CA GLU A 282 -18.36 13.95 30.00
C GLU A 282 -19.36 15.12 29.86
N GLU A 283 -19.53 15.89 30.93
CA GLU A 283 -20.54 16.96 30.99
C GLU A 283 -20.30 18.05 29.94
N GLY A 284 -21.29 18.27 29.08
CA GLY A 284 -21.26 19.32 28.06
C GLY A 284 -20.39 18.99 26.86
N LEU A 285 -20.20 17.71 26.54
CA LEU A 285 -19.54 17.25 25.31
C LEU A 285 -20.12 17.96 24.07
N PHE A 286 -19.29 18.27 23.06
CA PHE A 286 -19.64 19.12 21.91
C PHE A 286 -20.09 20.55 22.21
N ARG A 287 -20.40 20.92 23.46
CA ARG A 287 -20.79 22.30 23.86
C ARG A 287 -19.63 23.10 24.43
N ARG A 288 -18.80 22.50 25.29
CA ARG A 288 -17.66 23.15 25.93
C ARG A 288 -16.49 23.30 24.95
N SER A 289 -15.62 24.28 25.21
CA SER A 289 -14.43 24.55 24.39
C SER A 289 -13.17 24.02 25.09
N PRO A 290 -12.30 23.28 24.38
CA PRO A 290 -11.02 22.82 24.90
C PRO A 290 -9.99 23.96 24.92
N ASN A 291 -8.78 23.65 25.39
CA ASN A 291 -7.64 24.54 25.26
C ASN A 291 -7.32 24.87 23.79
N SER A 292 -7.40 26.16 23.43
CA SER A 292 -7.22 26.64 22.05
C SER A 292 -5.79 26.51 21.51
N ALA A 293 -4.79 26.38 22.38
CA ALA A 293 -3.42 26.06 21.98
C ALA A 293 -3.30 24.58 21.59
N GLN A 294 -3.79 23.67 22.43
CA GLN A 294 -3.79 22.23 22.15
C GLN A 294 -4.62 21.88 20.92
N LEU A 295 -5.79 22.51 20.74
CA LEU A 295 -6.62 22.37 19.52
C LEU A 295 -5.85 22.72 18.24
N ARG A 296 -5.01 23.77 18.30
CA ARG A 296 -4.16 24.17 17.17
C ARG A 296 -3.02 23.17 16.95
N GLN A 297 -2.35 22.75 18.03
CA GLN A 297 -1.26 21.77 17.98
C GLN A 297 -1.71 20.45 17.34
N VAL A 298 -2.85 19.89 17.78
CA VAL A 298 -3.42 18.64 17.25
C VAL A 298 -3.84 18.79 15.79
N ARG A 299 -4.60 19.83 15.44
CA ARG A 299 -5.01 20.07 14.05
C ARG A 299 -3.80 20.12 13.12
N GLU A 300 -2.76 20.87 13.49
CA GLU A 300 -1.58 20.99 12.64
C GLU A 300 -0.71 19.72 12.66
N ALA A 301 -0.81 18.85 13.66
CA ALA A 301 -0.20 17.51 13.64
C ALA A 301 -0.90 16.58 12.62
N TYR A 302 -2.24 16.59 12.56
CA TYR A 302 -2.99 15.90 11.52
C TYR A 302 -2.65 16.43 10.11
N ASN A 303 -2.59 17.75 9.92
CA ASN A 303 -2.19 18.35 8.63
C ASN A 303 -0.74 18.03 8.20
N ARG A 304 0.14 17.67 9.14
CA ARG A 304 1.51 17.20 8.87
C ARG A 304 1.60 15.69 8.65
N GLY A 305 0.48 14.96 8.66
CA GLY A 305 0.46 13.51 8.47
C GLY A 305 1.07 12.74 9.64
N GLN A 306 1.09 13.33 10.85
CA GLN A 306 1.67 12.69 12.03
C GLN A 306 0.70 11.67 12.64
N THR A 307 1.23 10.59 13.20
CA THR A 307 0.54 9.79 14.21
C THR A 307 0.18 10.68 15.40
N VAL A 308 -1.07 10.62 15.85
CA VAL A 308 -1.59 11.43 16.96
C VAL A 308 -2.41 10.54 17.88
N SER A 309 -2.02 10.45 19.14
CA SER A 309 -2.84 9.82 20.19
C SER A 309 -3.62 10.87 20.98
N LEU A 310 -4.95 10.87 20.86
CA LEU A 310 -5.81 11.78 21.62
C LEU A 310 -5.74 11.51 23.14
N HIS A 311 -5.43 10.27 23.54
CA HIS A 311 -5.12 9.89 24.92
C HIS A 311 -3.93 10.67 25.51
N SER A 312 -2.94 11.05 24.68
CA SER A 312 -1.79 11.87 25.10
C SER A 312 -2.20 13.30 25.47
N PHE A 313 -3.37 13.78 25.01
CA PHE A 313 -3.94 15.10 25.31
C PHE A 313 -4.94 15.07 26.48
N GLY A 314 -5.71 13.99 26.64
CA GLY A 314 -6.51 13.72 27.83
C GLY A 314 -7.75 14.61 28.03
N ASP A 315 -8.29 15.19 26.95
CA ASP A 315 -9.46 16.09 26.98
C ASP A 315 -10.52 15.62 25.94
N PRO A 316 -11.66 15.04 26.35
CA PRO A 316 -12.74 14.67 25.43
C PRO A 316 -13.34 15.87 24.67
N HIS A 317 -13.33 17.08 25.24
CA HIS A 317 -13.81 18.29 24.54
C HIS A 317 -12.90 18.66 23.37
N LEU A 318 -11.63 18.26 23.41
CA LEU A 318 -10.67 18.45 22.32
C LEU A 318 -11.11 17.67 21.07
N ALA A 319 -11.41 16.38 21.23
CA ALA A 319 -11.89 15.52 20.15
C ALA A 319 -13.25 15.97 19.61
N ALA A 320 -14.19 16.32 20.49
CA ALA A 320 -15.50 16.82 20.09
C ALA A 320 -15.43 18.13 19.29
N VAL A 321 -14.50 19.03 19.62
CA VAL A 321 -14.29 20.27 18.86
C VAL A 321 -13.45 20.06 17.60
N LEU A 322 -12.50 19.13 17.59
CA LEU A 322 -11.79 18.71 16.37
C LEU A 322 -12.77 18.15 15.33
N LEU A 323 -13.69 17.28 15.73
CA LEU A 323 -14.70 16.69 14.84
C LEU A 323 -15.63 17.76 14.24
N LYS A 324 -16.19 18.65 15.07
CA LYS A 324 -16.96 19.81 14.56
C LYS A 324 -16.13 20.71 13.63
N LYS A 325 -14.85 20.90 13.95
CA LYS A 325 -13.96 21.73 13.14
C LYS A 325 -13.62 21.08 11.81
N PHE A 326 -13.48 19.76 11.74
CA PHE A 326 -13.31 19.04 10.48
C PHE A 326 -14.50 19.30 9.55
N LEU A 327 -15.73 19.09 10.03
CA LEU A 327 -16.97 19.29 9.27
C LEU A 327 -17.10 20.74 8.75
N ARG A 328 -16.86 21.73 9.61
CA ARG A 328 -16.97 23.16 9.25
C ARG A 328 -15.85 23.64 8.31
N ASP A 329 -14.68 23.03 8.39
CA ASP A 329 -13.52 23.42 7.59
C ASP A 329 -13.51 22.72 6.21
N LEU A 330 -14.53 21.92 5.84
CA LEU A 330 -14.67 21.35 4.49
C LEU A 330 -14.89 22.47 3.46
N PRO A 331 -14.28 22.38 2.25
CA PRO A 331 -14.44 23.41 1.21
C PRO A 331 -15.86 23.46 0.64
N ASN A 332 -16.52 22.29 0.57
CA ASN A 332 -17.94 22.16 0.28
C ASN A 332 -18.66 21.75 1.58
N PRO A 333 -19.66 22.50 2.07
CA PRO A 333 -20.43 22.11 3.25
C PRO A 333 -21.29 20.88 2.95
N ILE A 334 -21.59 20.09 3.98
CA ILE A 334 -22.44 18.88 3.88
C ILE A 334 -23.83 19.23 3.31
N PHE A 335 -24.40 20.37 3.72
CA PHE A 335 -25.62 20.93 3.13
C PHE A 335 -25.31 22.31 2.56
N SER A 336 -25.27 22.41 1.24
CA SER A 336 -25.08 23.66 0.51
C SER A 336 -26.40 24.44 0.34
N GLU A 337 -26.31 25.70 -0.08
CA GLU A 337 -27.50 26.58 -0.24
C GLU A 337 -28.56 25.99 -1.19
N SER A 338 -28.16 25.21 -2.20
CA SER A 338 -29.07 24.50 -3.11
C SER A 338 -29.94 23.46 -2.40
N THR A 339 -29.43 22.82 -1.35
CA THR A 339 -30.18 21.81 -0.57
C THR A 339 -31.19 22.45 0.38
N TYR A 340 -31.11 23.76 0.67
CA TYR A 340 -31.98 24.41 1.66
C TYR A 340 -33.47 24.35 1.29
N ASP A 341 -33.80 24.38 0.00
CA ASP A 341 -35.19 24.28 -0.45
C ASP A 341 -35.67 22.82 -0.57
N VAL A 342 -34.77 21.84 -0.59
CA VAL A 342 -35.10 20.42 -0.32
C VAL A 342 -35.43 20.27 1.18
N ILE A 343 -34.56 20.76 2.06
CA ILE A 343 -34.73 20.73 3.52
C ILE A 343 -36.06 21.34 3.96
N ARG A 344 -36.43 22.51 3.41
CA ARG A 344 -37.71 23.18 3.75
C ARG A 344 -38.94 22.35 3.36
N ARG A 345 -38.88 21.59 2.26
CA ARG A 345 -39.98 20.74 1.78
C ARG A 345 -40.25 19.52 2.66
N CYS A 346 -39.34 19.18 3.58
CA CYS A 346 -39.54 18.09 4.53
C CYS A 346 -40.78 18.33 5.42
N PRO A 347 -41.69 17.34 5.60
CA PRO A 347 -42.80 17.43 6.53
C PRO A 347 -42.37 17.84 7.94
N SER A 348 -43.16 18.65 8.64
CA SER A 348 -42.79 19.15 9.98
C SER A 348 -43.09 18.09 11.05
N PRO A 349 -42.07 17.53 11.75
CA PRO A 349 -42.26 16.44 12.72
C PRO A 349 -42.83 16.99 14.04
N ARG A 350 -44.12 17.31 14.04
CA ARG A 350 -44.87 17.86 15.19
C ARG A 350 -45.74 16.82 15.91
N ASN A 351 -46.07 15.73 15.21
CA ASN A 351 -46.96 14.65 15.63
C ASN A 351 -46.39 13.35 15.04
N GLU A 352 -46.59 12.20 15.69
CA GLU A 352 -46.03 10.89 15.28
C GLU A 352 -46.23 10.57 13.78
N GLN A 353 -47.44 10.77 13.25
CA GLN A 353 -47.75 10.52 11.83
C GLN A 353 -46.91 11.39 10.88
N ASN A 354 -46.58 12.63 11.28
CA ASN A 354 -45.74 13.54 10.51
C ASN A 354 -44.25 13.30 10.76
N GLU A 355 -43.88 12.70 11.91
CA GLU A 355 -42.52 12.27 12.20
C GLU A 355 -42.11 11.12 11.28
N PHE A 356 -42.98 10.10 11.11
CA PHE A 356 -42.76 9.04 10.12
C PHE A 356 -42.65 9.59 8.68
N ALA A 357 -43.53 10.51 8.29
CA ALA A 357 -43.47 11.16 6.98
C ALA A 357 -42.18 12.00 6.79
N ALA A 358 -41.65 12.60 7.86
CA ALA A 358 -40.37 13.30 7.83
C ALA A 358 -39.19 12.32 7.71
N ILE A 359 -39.19 11.20 8.44
CA ILE A 359 -38.18 10.13 8.33
C ILE A 359 -38.12 9.58 6.89
N MET A 360 -39.27 9.24 6.30
CA MET A 360 -39.33 8.77 4.91
C MET A 360 -38.84 9.84 3.93
N TYR A 361 -39.22 11.10 4.10
CA TYR A 361 -38.70 12.20 3.26
C TYR A 361 -37.18 12.36 3.38
N ILE A 362 -36.63 12.24 4.59
CA ILE A 362 -35.18 12.31 4.81
C ILE A 362 -34.51 11.16 4.05
N ARG A 363 -35.00 9.92 4.21
CA ARG A 363 -34.43 8.71 3.62
C ARG A 363 -34.50 8.69 2.09
N GLU A 364 -35.65 9.05 1.52
CA GLU A 364 -35.94 8.88 0.08
C GLU A 364 -35.68 10.14 -0.74
N THR A 365 -35.55 11.32 -0.11
CA THR A 365 -35.39 12.60 -0.83
C THR A 365 -34.19 13.44 -0.36
N LEU A 366 -33.87 13.49 0.93
CA LEU A 366 -32.78 14.36 1.41
C LEU A 366 -31.40 13.68 1.37
N LEU A 367 -31.29 12.44 1.87
CA LEU A 367 -30.03 11.70 1.90
C LEU A 367 -29.51 11.32 0.49
N PRO A 368 -30.35 10.95 -0.51
CA PRO A 368 -29.88 10.65 -1.87
C PRO A 368 -29.33 11.86 -2.65
N GLU A 369 -29.59 13.09 -2.20
CA GLU A 369 -29.00 14.32 -2.76
C GLU A 369 -27.57 14.58 -2.24
N LEU A 370 -27.09 13.80 -1.26
CA LEU A 370 -25.73 13.89 -0.73
C LEU A 370 -24.80 12.92 -1.46
N ALA A 371 -23.54 13.34 -1.69
CA ALA A 371 -22.51 12.44 -2.20
C ALA A 371 -22.30 11.23 -1.26
N PRO A 372 -21.99 10.02 -1.76
CA PRO A 372 -21.91 8.82 -0.93
C PRO A 372 -20.88 8.92 0.20
N CYS A 373 -19.69 9.47 -0.05
CA CYS A 373 -18.70 9.76 0.99
C CYS A 373 -19.21 10.71 2.09
N THR A 374 -19.97 11.75 1.70
CA THR A 374 -20.63 12.69 2.63
C THR A 374 -21.67 11.99 3.48
N LEU A 375 -22.43 11.05 2.90
CA LEU A 375 -23.41 10.25 3.62
C LEU A 375 -22.74 9.31 4.65
N ILE A 376 -21.64 8.63 4.27
CA ILE A 376 -20.85 7.76 5.16
C ILE A 376 -20.27 8.56 6.35
N LEU A 377 -19.74 9.77 6.09
CA LEU A 377 -19.26 10.66 7.14
C LEU A 377 -20.41 11.09 8.07
N LEU A 378 -21.53 11.53 7.50
CA LEU A 378 -22.65 12.07 8.24
C LEU A 378 -23.32 11.00 9.12
N SER A 379 -23.53 9.78 8.62
CA SER A 379 -24.12 8.69 9.40
C SER A 379 -23.25 8.33 10.61
N ASN A 380 -21.94 8.15 10.43
CA ASN A 380 -21.02 7.84 11.52
C ASN A 380 -20.94 8.94 12.59
N VAL A 381 -20.98 10.21 12.19
CA VAL A 381 -21.04 11.33 13.15
C VAL A 381 -22.38 11.35 13.89
N LEU A 382 -23.50 11.11 13.20
CA LEU A 382 -24.82 11.09 13.83
C LEU A 382 -25.04 9.86 14.74
N LEU A 383 -24.40 8.72 14.45
CA LEU A 383 -24.38 7.55 15.33
C LEU A 383 -23.68 7.86 16.66
N LEU A 384 -22.49 8.48 16.62
CA LEU A 384 -21.82 8.93 17.84
C LEU A 384 -22.70 9.91 18.63
N LEU A 385 -23.39 10.84 17.96
CA LEU A 385 -24.26 11.79 18.64
C LEU A 385 -25.53 11.12 19.19
N HIS A 386 -26.04 10.08 18.54
CA HIS A 386 -27.09 9.22 19.09
C HIS A 386 -26.62 8.57 20.40
N GLU A 387 -25.46 7.91 20.39
CA GLU A 387 -24.83 7.31 21.58
C GLU A 387 -24.62 8.30 22.73
N VAL A 388 -24.21 9.54 22.43
CA VAL A 388 -24.10 10.62 23.42
C VAL A 388 -25.48 11.01 23.95
N SER A 389 -26.49 11.13 23.08
CA SER A 389 -27.86 11.51 23.49
C SER A 389 -28.53 10.50 24.42
N LEU A 390 -28.22 9.20 24.26
CA LEU A 390 -28.68 8.13 25.16
C LEU A 390 -28.15 8.25 26.60
N ARG A 391 -27.11 9.06 26.83
CA ARG A 391 -26.49 9.31 28.15
C ARG A 391 -26.70 10.75 28.65
N SER A 392 -27.70 11.44 28.08
CA SER A 392 -28.01 12.84 28.35
C SER A 392 -28.35 13.17 29.82
N ASP A 393 -28.81 12.19 30.61
CA ASP A 393 -28.98 12.34 32.05
C ASP A 393 -27.68 12.70 32.78
N THR A 394 -26.55 12.13 32.33
CA THR A 394 -25.20 12.36 32.88
C THR A 394 -24.49 13.50 32.14
N ASN A 395 -24.34 13.38 30.82
CA ASN A 395 -23.51 14.31 30.03
C ASN A 395 -24.22 15.65 29.69
N ARG A 396 -25.53 15.77 29.97
CA ARG A 396 -26.41 16.93 29.70
C ARG A 396 -26.64 17.29 28.22
N MET A 397 -26.31 16.38 27.31
CA MET A 397 -26.36 16.60 25.87
C MET A 397 -27.40 15.68 25.20
N ASP A 398 -28.67 16.08 25.27
CA ASP A 398 -29.75 15.45 24.51
C ASP A 398 -29.67 15.74 23.00
N ALA A 399 -30.53 15.10 22.21
CA ALA A 399 -30.58 15.29 20.76
C ALA A 399 -30.87 16.75 20.33
N HIS A 400 -31.52 17.56 21.18
CA HIS A 400 -31.80 18.97 20.92
C HIS A 400 -30.52 19.82 21.10
N ASN A 401 -29.83 19.66 22.23
CA ASN A 401 -28.57 20.32 22.54
C ASN A 401 -27.47 19.94 21.55
N LEU A 402 -27.41 18.67 21.12
CA LEU A 402 -26.47 18.19 20.11
C LEU A 402 -26.76 18.78 18.71
N ALA A 403 -28.03 18.86 18.31
CA ALA A 403 -28.41 19.50 17.05
C ALA A 403 -28.03 21.00 17.02
N ILE A 404 -28.22 21.73 18.13
CA ILE A 404 -27.80 23.15 18.23
C ILE A 404 -26.30 23.33 17.99
N VAL A 405 -25.45 22.46 18.57
CA VAL A 405 -23.99 22.60 18.47
C VAL A 405 -23.39 22.01 17.20
N LEU A 406 -24.06 21.04 16.56
CA LEU A 406 -23.61 20.40 15.31
C LEU A 406 -24.02 21.20 14.07
N THR A 407 -25.30 21.56 13.94
CA THR A 407 -25.87 22.07 12.67
C THR A 407 -25.10 23.25 12.06
N PRO A 408 -24.58 24.24 12.82
CA PRO A 408 -23.77 25.34 12.28
C PRO A 408 -22.42 24.94 11.68
N ASN A 409 -22.02 23.66 11.75
CA ASN A 409 -20.81 23.10 11.14
C ASN A 409 -21.13 22.27 9.88
N LEU A 410 -22.40 22.14 9.51
CA LEU A 410 -22.86 21.36 8.36
C LEU A 410 -23.27 22.23 7.17
N VAL A 411 -23.37 23.55 7.36
CA VAL A 411 -23.92 24.52 6.41
C VAL A 411 -22.96 25.67 6.15
N ALA A 412 -22.99 26.18 4.92
CA ALA A 412 -22.43 27.48 4.55
C ALA A 412 -23.11 28.01 3.28
N SER A 413 -23.49 29.28 3.27
CA SER A 413 -23.97 29.98 2.07
C SER A 413 -23.31 31.35 1.92
N GLY A 414 -23.61 32.06 0.82
CA GLY A 414 -23.20 33.44 0.64
C GLY A 414 -23.88 34.44 1.61
N ASN A 415 -24.79 33.99 2.47
CA ASN A 415 -25.55 34.85 3.38
C ASN A 415 -25.72 34.21 4.78
N PRO A 416 -24.93 34.65 5.79
CA PRO A 416 -25.00 34.11 7.15
C PRO A 416 -26.38 34.17 7.81
N LEU A 417 -27.28 35.07 7.41
CA LEU A 417 -28.65 35.12 7.93
C LEU A 417 -29.49 33.93 7.45
N LYS A 418 -29.24 33.42 6.23
CA LYS A 418 -29.88 32.19 5.73
C LYS A 418 -29.39 30.97 6.52
N ASP A 419 -28.10 30.92 6.82
CA ASP A 419 -27.46 29.81 7.53
C ASP A 419 -27.95 29.75 8.99
N VAL A 420 -28.02 30.89 9.69
CA VAL A 420 -28.62 30.97 11.03
C VAL A 420 -30.09 30.55 11.00
N ALA A 421 -30.86 30.98 9.99
CA ALA A 421 -32.28 30.62 9.88
C ALA A 421 -32.50 29.12 9.62
N ILE A 422 -31.67 28.45 8.81
CA ILE A 422 -31.80 27.01 8.57
C ILE A 422 -31.27 26.15 9.75
N CYS A 423 -30.39 26.71 10.60
CA CYS A 423 -29.87 26.04 11.80
C CYS A 423 -30.86 25.97 12.99
N ALA A 424 -31.95 26.73 12.99
CA ALA A 424 -32.85 26.79 14.15
C ALA A 424 -33.45 25.42 14.49
N VAL A 425 -33.57 25.08 15.78
CA VAL A 425 -34.16 23.82 16.26
C VAL A 425 -35.52 24.11 16.90
N ALA A 426 -36.56 23.36 16.55
CA ALA A 426 -37.87 23.52 17.17
C ALA A 426 -37.80 23.31 18.70
N GLY A 427 -38.24 24.32 19.46
CA GLY A 427 -38.19 24.36 20.93
C GLY A 427 -37.30 25.48 21.51
N SER A 428 -36.43 26.10 20.71
CA SER A 428 -35.59 27.22 21.16
C SER A 428 -36.41 28.50 21.45
N PRO A 429 -36.10 29.28 22.50
CA PRO A 429 -36.70 30.59 22.69
C PRO A 429 -36.26 31.56 21.58
N GLU A 430 -37.22 32.28 20.97
CA GLU A 430 -36.93 33.24 19.90
C GLU A 430 -36.03 34.39 20.38
N PRO A 431 -35.08 34.86 19.55
CA PRO A 431 -34.35 36.09 19.83
C PRO A 431 -35.30 37.29 19.81
N LEU A 432 -35.37 38.01 20.92
CA LEU A 432 -36.14 39.25 21.08
C LEU A 432 -35.81 40.26 19.97
N SER A 433 -36.72 40.44 19.01
CA SER A 433 -36.66 41.54 18.05
C SER A 433 -37.25 42.82 18.67
N PRO A 434 -36.61 44.00 18.50
CA PRO A 434 -37.10 45.25 19.06
C PRO A 434 -38.43 45.63 18.40
N GLY A 435 -39.43 45.95 19.23
CA GLY A 435 -40.82 45.96 18.80
C GLY A 435 -41.26 47.20 18.00
N THR A 436 -42.29 47.00 17.18
CA THR A 436 -43.18 48.07 16.72
C THR A 436 -44.62 47.58 16.83
N ARG A 437 -45.46 48.30 17.56
CA ARG A 437 -46.91 48.04 17.68
C ARG A 437 -47.65 48.67 16.48
N THR A 438 -48.50 47.90 15.79
CA THR A 438 -49.65 48.43 15.03
C THR A 438 -50.79 47.40 14.93
N ALA A 439 -52.01 47.89 14.72
CA ALA A 439 -53.30 47.24 14.99
C ALA A 439 -53.80 46.26 13.89
N PRO A 440 -54.84 45.42 14.16
CA PRO A 440 -55.34 44.41 13.21
C PRO A 440 -56.48 44.91 12.32
N PRO A 441 -56.54 44.43 11.06
CA PRO A 441 -57.81 44.21 10.35
C PRO A 441 -57.76 42.88 9.51
N PRO A 442 -58.79 42.53 8.71
CA PRO A 442 -59.98 41.85 9.19
C PRO A 442 -60.18 40.45 8.57
N THR A 443 -61.18 39.72 9.05
CA THR A 443 -61.57 38.38 8.60
C THR A 443 -62.12 38.33 7.17
N GLY A 444 -61.63 37.40 6.34
CA GLY A 444 -62.42 36.82 5.24
C GLY A 444 -61.70 36.57 3.90
N ALA A 445 -61.89 35.36 3.37
CA ALA A 445 -61.63 34.90 2.00
C ALA A 445 -60.18 34.61 1.54
N ALA A 446 -60.09 33.75 0.52
CA ALA A 446 -58.90 33.27 -0.19
C ALA A 446 -58.01 32.21 0.51
N GLU A 447 -58.66 31.10 0.89
CA GLU A 447 -58.04 29.75 0.83
C GLU A 447 -57.47 29.50 -0.58
N ARG A 448 -56.16 29.71 -0.80
CA ARG A 448 -55.26 29.15 -1.86
C ARG A 448 -53.97 29.97 -2.01
N SER A 449 -52.93 29.61 -1.26
CA SER A 449 -51.49 29.68 -1.61
C SER A 449 -50.64 29.53 -0.34
N ARG A 450 -49.41 29.01 -0.48
CA ARG A 450 -48.39 28.78 0.58
C ARG A 450 -48.63 27.60 1.52
N ILE A 451 -48.34 26.40 0.99
CA ILE A 451 -47.66 25.37 1.78
C ILE A 451 -46.18 25.76 1.82
N ASP A 452 -45.84 26.84 2.54
CA ASP A 452 -44.46 27.26 2.75
C ASP A 452 -43.83 26.36 3.83
N GLY A 453 -42.79 25.62 3.42
CA GLY A 453 -42.07 24.66 4.25
C GLY A 453 -41.40 25.30 5.47
N LYS A 454 -41.86 24.95 6.68
CA LYS A 454 -41.37 25.48 7.97
C LYS A 454 -40.28 24.62 8.63
N THR A 455 -39.85 23.55 7.97
CA THR A 455 -38.86 22.62 8.52
C THR A 455 -37.44 23.16 8.31
N THR A 456 -36.64 23.08 9.35
CA THR A 456 -35.26 23.58 9.40
C THR A 456 -34.29 22.41 9.46
N LEU A 457 -33.04 22.61 9.01
CA LEU A 457 -32.01 21.58 9.14
C LEU A 457 -31.77 21.22 10.61
N GLY A 458 -31.81 22.19 11.52
CA GLY A 458 -31.70 21.91 12.95
C GLY A 458 -32.79 20.98 13.49
N THR A 459 -34.00 21.04 12.92
CA THR A 459 -35.10 20.10 13.27
C THR A 459 -34.86 18.71 12.65
N ILE A 460 -34.35 18.65 11.42
CA ILE A 460 -33.98 17.39 10.75
C ILE A 460 -32.85 16.69 11.51
N ILE A 461 -31.75 17.39 11.81
CA ILE A 461 -30.60 16.82 12.55
C ILE A 461 -31.01 16.33 13.94
N ARG A 462 -31.88 17.06 14.66
CA ARG A 462 -32.46 16.58 15.92
C ARG A 462 -33.19 15.25 15.73
N LEU A 463 -34.00 15.12 14.68
CA LEU A 463 -34.74 13.90 14.37
C LEU A 463 -33.79 12.74 13.98
N CYS A 464 -32.77 12.99 13.16
CA CYS A 464 -31.75 12.01 12.79
C CYS A 464 -30.91 11.52 13.98
N ILE A 465 -30.68 12.35 15.00
CA ILE A 465 -30.02 11.92 16.25
C ILE A 465 -31.00 11.12 17.12
N HIS A 466 -32.26 11.52 17.21
CA HIS A 466 -33.26 10.88 18.06
C HIS A 466 -33.70 9.49 17.53
N ARG A 467 -33.89 9.37 16.21
CA ARG A 467 -34.41 8.18 15.51
C ARG A 467 -33.35 7.63 14.54
N TYR A 468 -32.10 7.53 14.99
CA TYR A 468 -30.95 7.19 14.13
C TYR A 468 -31.19 5.94 13.29
N PHE A 469 -31.55 4.82 13.91
CA PHE A 469 -31.73 3.55 13.21
C PHE A 469 -32.86 3.61 12.17
N GLU A 470 -33.98 4.28 12.45
CA GLU A 470 -35.07 4.44 11.47
C GLU A 470 -34.72 5.33 10.26
N VAL A 471 -33.75 6.24 10.41
CA VAL A 471 -33.27 7.10 9.32
C VAL A 471 -32.17 6.41 8.51
N PHE A 472 -31.33 5.59 9.14
CA PHE A 472 -30.09 5.06 8.55
C PHE A 472 -30.01 3.52 8.44
N ASP A 473 -31.09 2.79 8.75
CA ASP A 473 -31.17 1.30 8.79
C ASP A 473 -30.61 0.59 7.53
N GLU A 474 -30.73 1.22 6.36
CA GLU A 474 -30.31 0.65 5.07
C GLU A 474 -28.85 0.99 4.70
N ILE A 475 -28.15 1.82 5.48
CA ILE A 475 -26.73 2.11 5.28
C ILE A 475 -25.91 0.98 5.90
N ALA A 476 -25.77 -0.10 5.14
CA ALA A 476 -24.94 -1.23 5.52
C ALA A 476 -23.51 -0.76 5.81
N ASP A 477 -23.07 -0.88 7.06
CA ASP A 477 -21.67 -0.69 7.40
C ASP A 477 -20.82 -1.66 6.54
N ARG A 478 -19.72 -1.12 6.00
CA ARG A 478 -18.74 -1.86 5.21
C ARG A 478 -17.43 -2.06 5.98
N ALA A 479 -17.31 -1.51 7.19
CA ALA A 479 -16.16 -1.68 8.08
C ALA A 479 -16.25 -2.94 8.96
N GLU A 480 -17.45 -3.43 9.29
CA GLU A 480 -17.62 -4.72 9.99
C GLU A 480 -17.71 -5.90 9.02
N ALA A 481 -16.91 -6.94 9.30
CA ALA A 481 -17.01 -8.24 8.63
C ALA A 481 -18.22 -9.02 9.17
N LEU A 482 -18.92 -9.75 8.29
CA LEU A 482 -20.07 -10.56 8.65
C LEU A 482 -19.69 -12.06 8.65
N ASP A 483 -20.03 -12.77 9.72
CA ASP A 483 -19.86 -14.23 9.85
C ASP A 483 -20.93 -14.98 9.04
N ALA A 484 -20.58 -16.08 8.36
CA ALA A 484 -21.56 -16.90 7.62
C ALA A 484 -22.12 -18.08 8.43
N ASP A 485 -23.44 -18.21 8.39
CA ASP A 485 -24.20 -19.37 8.88
C ASP A 485 -24.56 -20.29 7.70
N PRO A 486 -24.15 -21.59 7.71
CA PRO A 486 -24.48 -22.53 6.64
C PRO A 486 -25.84 -23.20 6.85
N PHE A 487 -26.51 -23.56 5.74
CA PHE A 487 -27.70 -24.45 5.58
C PHE A 487 -29.00 -23.82 5.02
N ASN A 488 -29.13 -23.72 3.69
CA ASN A 488 -30.37 -24.09 2.97
C ASN A 488 -30.20 -24.24 1.43
N LEU A 489 -31.00 -25.10 0.80
CA LEU A 489 -31.01 -25.40 -0.66
C LEU A 489 -32.46 -25.65 -1.14
N GLY A 490 -32.88 -25.13 -2.31
CA GLY A 490 -34.11 -25.61 -3.00
C GLY A 490 -34.84 -24.71 -4.03
N GLU A 491 -34.73 -25.09 -5.32
CA GLU A 491 -35.73 -25.07 -6.45
C GLU A 491 -36.42 -23.78 -7.02
N VAL A 492 -37.21 -23.96 -8.12
CA VAL A 492 -37.31 -23.12 -9.36
C VAL A 492 -38.76 -22.92 -9.88
N ASP A 493 -39.06 -21.85 -10.67
CA ASP A 493 -40.13 -21.83 -11.73
C ASP A 493 -40.05 -20.64 -12.76
N GLU A 494 -40.80 -20.67 -13.89
CA GLU A 494 -40.61 -19.87 -15.16
C GLU A 494 -41.54 -18.62 -15.46
N VAL A 495 -41.38 -17.99 -16.67
CA VAL A 495 -41.65 -16.56 -17.09
C VAL A 495 -42.90 -16.33 -18.02
N PRO A 496 -43.40 -15.09 -18.36
CA PRO A 496 -42.91 -14.30 -19.54
C PRO A 496 -43.16 -12.74 -19.69
N SER A 497 -42.17 -12.01 -20.28
CA SER A 497 -42.27 -10.91 -21.30
C SER A 497 -42.56 -9.38 -21.04
N SER A 498 -41.63 -8.53 -21.57
CA SER A 498 -41.79 -7.25 -22.36
C SER A 498 -41.34 -5.83 -21.85
N SER A 499 -40.45 -5.20 -22.66
CA SER A 499 -40.11 -3.76 -22.90
C SER A 499 -39.66 -2.74 -21.80
N SER A 500 -38.32 -2.54 -21.76
CA SER A 500 -37.55 -1.25 -21.73
C SER A 500 -37.87 -0.09 -20.76
N SER A 501 -36.99 0.11 -19.76
CA SER A 501 -36.10 1.31 -19.62
C SER A 501 -35.13 1.16 -18.43
N SER A 502 -33.94 1.77 -18.51
CA SER A 502 -32.84 1.67 -17.53
C SER A 502 -32.98 2.72 -16.39
N PRO A 503 -32.08 2.76 -15.37
CA PRO A 503 -31.17 1.73 -14.85
C PRO A 503 -31.26 1.55 -13.31
N SER A 504 -30.93 0.35 -12.79
CA SER A 504 -30.71 0.16 -11.35
C SER A 504 -29.71 -0.97 -11.02
N LEU A 505 -28.64 -0.59 -10.32
CA LEU A 505 -27.95 -1.37 -9.27
C LEU A 505 -28.89 -1.43 -8.02
N PRO A 506 -28.66 -2.24 -6.94
CA PRO A 506 -27.35 -2.71 -6.47
C PRO A 506 -27.27 -4.13 -5.78
N ASN A 507 -26.05 -4.46 -5.32
CA ASN A 507 -25.68 -5.26 -4.13
C ASN A 507 -26.43 -6.55 -3.70
N ALA A 508 -25.65 -7.62 -3.49
CA ALA A 508 -25.33 -8.13 -2.14
C ALA A 508 -23.95 -8.82 -2.19
N LYS A 509 -22.95 -8.42 -1.38
CA LYS A 509 -22.54 -9.11 -0.12
C LYS A 509 -22.82 -10.63 -0.18
N ARG A 510 -21.83 -11.51 -0.46
CA ARG A 510 -20.56 -11.82 0.27
C ARG A 510 -20.83 -12.36 1.67
N GLN A 511 -20.31 -13.55 2.00
CA GLN A 511 -20.10 -13.96 3.40
C GLN A 511 -19.07 -15.10 3.52
N SER A 512 -18.62 -15.41 4.74
CA SER A 512 -17.43 -16.25 5.01
C SER A 512 -17.49 -17.03 6.33
N SER A 513 -17.17 -18.34 6.30
CA SER A 513 -16.71 -19.18 7.43
C SER A 513 -16.06 -20.46 6.85
N ILE A 514 -14.78 -20.79 7.10
CA ILE A 514 -14.06 -21.17 8.35
C ILE A 514 -14.50 -22.55 8.90
N HIS A 515 -13.57 -23.51 8.83
CA HIS A 515 -13.45 -24.61 9.78
C HIS A 515 -11.96 -24.88 10.03
N ASP A 516 -11.57 -24.99 11.29
CA ASP A 516 -10.25 -25.45 11.73
C ASP A 516 -10.07 -26.95 11.48
N ASP A 517 -8.84 -27.36 11.18
CA ASP A 517 -8.21 -28.61 11.66
C ASP A 517 -6.70 -28.54 11.35
N GLU A 518 -5.85 -28.40 12.37
CA GLU A 518 -4.40 -28.72 12.27
C GLU A 518 -4.09 -29.91 13.17
N ASP A 519 -3.73 -31.03 12.55
CA ASP A 519 -3.11 -32.18 13.22
C ASP A 519 -1.61 -32.23 12.86
N SER A 520 -0.79 -32.12 13.90
CA SER A 520 0.62 -32.57 14.05
C SER A 520 1.53 -32.77 12.82
N ILE A 521 2.79 -32.34 12.94
CA ILE A 521 3.93 -33.25 12.73
C ILE A 521 5.13 -32.86 13.62
N ASP A 522 5.80 -33.89 14.15
CA ASP A 522 6.95 -33.81 15.05
C ASP A 522 8.29 -33.55 14.33
N ASP A 523 9.03 -32.59 14.87
CA ASP A 523 10.37 -32.73 15.48
C ASP A 523 11.59 -33.31 14.72
N ALA A 524 12.77 -32.98 15.28
CA ALA A 524 14.09 -33.62 15.11
C ALA A 524 14.91 -33.31 13.81
N MET A 525 15.91 -32.41 13.90
CA MET A 525 17.34 -32.72 14.21
C MET A 525 18.17 -33.07 12.94
N LEU A 526 19.50 -32.89 12.81
CA LEU A 526 20.68 -32.68 13.68
C LEU A 526 21.83 -32.27 12.69
N ILE A 527 22.80 -31.37 12.91
CA ILE A 527 24.10 -31.55 13.61
C ILE A 527 24.95 -30.25 13.45
N MET A 528 25.60 -29.81 14.53
CA MET A 528 26.88 -29.05 14.54
C MET A 528 27.99 -29.99 15.09
N PRO A 529 29.31 -29.69 15.04
CA PRO A 529 30.05 -28.52 14.49
C PRO A 529 31.33 -28.95 13.68
N MET A 530 32.24 -28.00 13.38
CA MET A 530 33.69 -28.03 13.77
C MET A 530 34.53 -27.02 12.96
N GLY A 531 35.35 -26.20 13.63
CA GLY A 531 36.58 -25.61 13.06
C GLY A 531 37.82 -26.37 13.59
N PRO A 532 39.04 -25.80 13.61
CA PRO A 532 39.53 -24.55 13.00
C PRO A 532 40.83 -24.76 12.18
N ASN A 533 41.39 -23.70 11.58
CA ASN A 533 42.83 -23.31 11.70
C ASN A 533 43.26 -22.25 10.66
N SER A 534 44.07 -21.29 11.11
CA SER A 534 44.96 -20.46 10.27
C SER A 534 46.41 -21.00 10.41
N PRO A 535 47.37 -20.61 9.55
CA PRO A 535 48.07 -19.32 9.79
C PRO A 535 48.52 -18.55 8.53
N SER A 536 48.81 -17.27 8.71
CA SER A 536 49.63 -16.41 7.82
C SER A 536 51.14 -16.65 8.10
N PRO A 537 52.13 -15.84 7.64
CA PRO A 537 52.16 -14.73 6.66
C PRO A 537 53.37 -14.79 5.67
N THR A 538 53.54 -13.78 4.79
CA THR A 538 54.83 -13.06 4.58
C THR A 538 54.68 -11.85 3.64
N ALA A 539 55.62 -10.91 3.70
CA ALA A 539 55.59 -9.61 3.01
C ALA A 539 56.95 -9.23 2.39
N ARG A 540 56.95 -8.33 1.39
CA ARG A 540 58.05 -7.46 0.84
C ARG A 540 57.61 -6.89 -0.53
N ARG A 541 58.07 -5.74 -1.07
CA ARG A 541 58.62 -4.46 -0.55
C ARG A 541 58.69 -3.46 -1.73
N PHE A 542 58.54 -2.14 -1.51
CA PHE A 542 58.70 -1.06 -2.51
C PHE A 542 60.18 -0.81 -2.91
N PRO A 543 60.49 -0.13 -4.04
CA PRO A 543 60.49 1.36 -4.22
C PRO A 543 59.85 1.82 -5.56
N GLY A 544 59.63 3.11 -5.91
CA GLY A 544 59.79 4.39 -5.21
C GLY A 544 60.43 5.49 -6.10
N ALA A 545 59.69 6.57 -6.45
CA ALA A 545 60.24 7.84 -7.00
C ALA A 545 59.22 8.99 -6.94
N GLN A 546 59.67 10.22 -6.64
CA GLN A 546 58.91 11.49 -6.69
C GLN A 546 59.35 12.32 -7.92
N VAL A 547 58.57 13.37 -8.29
CA VAL A 547 59.04 14.77 -8.51
C VAL A 547 57.87 15.69 -9.00
N GLN A 548 57.90 16.96 -8.58
CA GLN A 548 57.10 18.13 -9.02
C GLN A 548 58.09 19.29 -9.31
N PRO A 549 57.68 20.47 -9.82
CA PRO A 549 56.77 20.83 -10.93
C PRO A 549 57.56 21.70 -11.97
N PRO A 550 56.99 22.58 -12.86
CA PRO A 550 56.37 23.87 -12.45
C PRO A 550 55.25 24.47 -13.36
N SER A 551 54.72 25.61 -12.88
CA SER A 551 54.01 26.77 -13.51
C SER A 551 54.23 27.09 -15.01
N SER A 552 53.44 27.91 -15.75
CA SER A 552 52.18 28.68 -15.55
C SER A 552 51.84 29.57 -16.77
N TRP A 553 50.57 29.98 -16.95
CA TRP A 553 50.00 31.28 -17.41
C TRP A 553 48.60 31.00 -18.01
N ALA A 554 47.48 31.53 -17.47
CA ALA A 554 47.00 32.92 -17.43
C ALA A 554 46.52 33.41 -18.83
N SER A 555 45.35 34.04 -19.01
CA SER A 555 44.59 34.89 -18.07
C SER A 555 43.07 34.97 -18.37
N SER A 556 42.29 35.30 -17.32
CA SER A 556 41.14 36.25 -17.26
C SER A 556 39.95 36.19 -18.24
N ALA A 557 38.71 36.55 -17.86
CA ALA A 557 38.04 36.73 -16.54
C ALA A 557 36.54 37.08 -16.75
N SER A 558 35.71 36.90 -15.71
CA SER A 558 34.52 37.73 -15.32
C SER A 558 33.38 38.03 -16.32
N SER A 559 32.09 38.13 -15.94
CA SER A 559 31.41 37.91 -14.65
C SER A 559 29.89 37.82 -14.85
N ALA A 560 29.20 37.25 -13.86
CA ALA A 560 27.74 37.13 -13.74
C ALA A 560 26.92 38.45 -13.80
N VAL A 561 25.58 38.32 -13.93
CA VAL A 561 24.49 38.94 -13.11
C VAL A 561 23.21 39.34 -13.90
N ARG A 562 22.02 39.01 -13.32
CA ARG A 562 20.61 39.39 -13.68
C ARG A 562 20.03 38.73 -14.95
N SER A 563 18.79 38.18 -14.99
CA SER A 563 17.47 38.48 -14.36
C SER A 563 16.63 39.53 -15.12
N ILE A 564 15.29 39.40 -15.02
CA ILE A 564 14.19 40.02 -15.81
C ILE A 564 13.89 39.20 -17.09
N ALA A 565 12.73 38.59 -17.38
CA ALA A 565 11.29 38.69 -17.02
C ALA A 565 10.40 39.45 -18.03
N SER A 566 9.32 38.79 -18.49
CA SER A 566 8.24 39.29 -19.38
C SER A 566 8.68 39.70 -20.81
N ALA A 567 7.82 39.83 -21.83
CA ALA A 567 6.36 39.66 -21.93
C ALA A 567 5.94 39.23 -23.36
N GLU A 568 4.65 38.99 -23.51
CA GLU A 568 3.85 38.74 -24.72
C GLU A 568 4.14 39.67 -25.93
N SER A 569 3.89 39.20 -27.16
CA SER A 569 2.68 39.59 -27.93
C SER A 569 2.72 39.28 -29.45
N ARG A 570 1.52 39.23 -30.01
CA ARG A 570 1.05 38.87 -31.35
C ARG A 570 1.48 39.80 -32.50
N ALA A 571 1.57 39.24 -33.72
CA ALA A 571 0.84 39.64 -34.96
C ALA A 571 1.63 39.10 -36.20
N ALA A 572 1.10 38.29 -37.12
CA ALA A 572 -0.08 38.42 -37.99
C ALA A 572 0.07 39.45 -39.13
N VAL A 573 0.11 38.97 -40.39
CA VAL A 573 -0.34 39.57 -41.69
C VAL A 573 0.22 38.65 -42.80
N ARG A 574 -0.59 37.86 -43.53
CA ARG A 574 -1.38 38.19 -44.75
C ARG A 574 -0.56 38.73 -45.93
N LEU A 575 -0.45 37.96 -47.03
CA LEU A 575 -1.18 38.22 -48.29
C LEU A 575 -0.92 37.18 -49.39
N SER A 576 -1.72 37.24 -50.46
CA SER A 576 -1.99 36.16 -51.42
C SER A 576 -2.04 36.66 -52.88
N ALA A 577 -1.59 35.85 -53.84
CA ALA A 577 -2.11 35.75 -55.22
C ALA A 577 -1.60 34.41 -55.82
N LEU A 578 -2.31 33.52 -56.55
CA LEU A 578 -3.48 33.50 -57.46
C LEU A 578 -3.16 33.56 -58.98
N GLY A 579 -3.80 32.65 -59.74
CA GLY A 579 -3.74 32.48 -61.20
C GLY A 579 -3.33 31.04 -61.60
N SER A 580 -4.16 30.05 -61.97
CA SER A 580 -5.49 29.93 -62.60
C SER A 580 -5.45 29.54 -64.09
N VAL A 581 -6.06 28.39 -64.44
CA VAL A 581 -7.04 28.11 -65.53
C VAL A 581 -6.94 26.66 -66.04
N SER A 582 -8.12 26.04 -66.24
CA SER A 582 -8.36 24.61 -66.51
C SER A 582 -8.40 24.22 -68.00
N LYS A 583 -8.36 22.90 -68.31
CA LYS A 583 -9.44 22.24 -69.11
C LYS A 583 -9.40 20.70 -69.24
N ALA A 584 -10.60 20.11 -69.07
CA ALA A 584 -11.26 19.09 -69.90
C ALA A 584 -10.95 17.57 -69.80
N LYS A 585 -12.03 16.83 -69.43
CA LYS A 585 -12.62 15.60 -70.02
C LYS A 585 -11.76 14.35 -70.34
N ALA A 586 -12.28 13.12 -70.34
CA ALA A 586 -13.42 12.44 -69.68
C ALA A 586 -13.55 11.02 -70.28
N ARG A 587 -13.78 9.98 -69.47
CA ARG A 587 -14.79 8.94 -69.79
C ARG A 587 -15.19 8.12 -68.56
N SER A 588 -16.40 7.58 -68.65
CA SER A 588 -17.17 6.92 -67.59
C SER A 588 -17.37 5.43 -67.93
N LEU A 589 -18.31 4.80 -67.21
CA LEU A 589 -19.06 3.56 -67.42
C LEU A 589 -18.56 2.38 -66.57
N LEU A 590 -19.40 1.57 -65.91
CA LEU A 590 -20.83 1.68 -65.52
C LEU A 590 -21.11 0.55 -64.49
N THR A 591 -22.05 0.73 -63.56
CA THR A 591 -22.73 -0.42 -62.91
C THR A 591 -23.81 -0.97 -63.87
N PRO A 592 -24.25 -2.24 -63.72
CA PRO A 592 -25.51 -2.43 -62.99
C PRO A 592 -25.65 -3.77 -62.22
N SER A 593 -26.64 -3.80 -61.34
CA SER A 593 -27.21 -5.01 -60.73
C SER A 593 -27.95 -5.89 -61.76
N PRO A 594 -28.38 -7.10 -61.35
CA PRO A 594 -29.81 -7.39 -61.49
C PRO A 594 -30.45 -8.03 -60.26
N SER A 595 -31.78 -8.00 -60.24
CA SER A 595 -32.69 -8.56 -59.23
C SER A 595 -33.52 -9.71 -59.82
N ALA A 596 -33.87 -10.74 -59.02
CA ALA A 596 -35.20 -11.36 -58.91
C ALA A 596 -35.17 -12.82 -58.39
N GLU A 597 -35.97 -13.06 -57.35
CA GLU A 597 -36.80 -14.23 -57.03
C GLU A 597 -36.44 -15.66 -57.52
N SER A 598 -36.38 -16.61 -56.57
CA SER A 598 -37.28 -17.78 -56.58
C SER A 598 -37.40 -18.42 -55.18
N THR A 599 -38.47 -19.18 -54.97
CA THR A 599 -38.92 -19.73 -53.68
C THR A 599 -38.33 -21.12 -53.37
N GLY A 600 -38.15 -21.43 -52.08
CA GLY A 600 -37.66 -22.76 -51.65
C GLY A 600 -37.80 -23.00 -50.15
N VAL A 601 -38.96 -23.51 -49.72
CA VAL A 601 -39.20 -23.91 -48.32
C VAL A 601 -38.53 -25.26 -48.04
N ALA A 602 -37.60 -25.31 -47.08
CA ALA A 602 -37.13 -26.55 -46.47
C ALA A 602 -36.82 -26.35 -44.98
N SER A 603 -37.50 -27.12 -44.14
CA SER A 603 -37.40 -27.08 -42.68
C SER A 603 -36.11 -27.72 -42.16
N ARG A 604 -35.46 -27.10 -41.15
CA ARG A 604 -35.25 -27.69 -39.78
C ARG A 604 -34.27 -26.89 -38.91
N ARG A 605 -34.64 -26.75 -37.63
CA ARG A 605 -33.81 -26.56 -36.42
C ARG A 605 -32.71 -25.50 -36.46
N GLY A 606 -32.96 -24.36 -35.82
CA GLY A 606 -31.91 -23.46 -35.35
C GLY A 606 -31.49 -23.84 -33.93
N ASP A 607 -30.27 -24.35 -33.77
CA ASP A 607 -29.53 -24.31 -32.51
C ASP A 607 -28.58 -23.11 -32.55
N VAL A 608 -28.78 -22.14 -31.65
CA VAL A 608 -27.90 -20.97 -31.53
C VAL A 608 -26.71 -21.33 -30.66
N CYS A 609 -25.58 -21.66 -31.29
CA CYS A 609 -24.29 -21.82 -30.60
C CYS A 609 -23.20 -21.01 -31.31
N SER A 610 -23.25 -19.68 -31.16
CA SER A 610 -22.21 -18.77 -31.64
C SER A 610 -21.07 -18.64 -30.62
N ARG A 611 -20.29 -19.72 -30.44
CA ARG A 611 -18.92 -19.64 -29.90
C ARG A 611 -17.98 -19.15 -31.02
N PRO A 612 -16.99 -18.29 -30.76
CA PRO A 612 -15.97 -17.96 -31.74
C PRO A 612 -14.97 -19.14 -31.89
N ARG A 613 -15.29 -20.11 -32.76
CA ARG A 613 -14.35 -21.17 -33.18
C ARG A 613 -13.27 -20.60 -34.12
N ILE A 614 -12.30 -19.87 -33.57
CA ILE A 614 -11.14 -19.37 -34.34
C ILE A 614 -10.07 -20.48 -34.54
N THR A 615 -10.07 -21.52 -33.70
CA THR A 615 -9.04 -22.58 -33.69
C THR A 615 -9.09 -23.54 -34.89
N CYS A 616 -10.26 -23.84 -35.46
CA CYS A 616 -10.36 -24.84 -36.55
C CYS A 616 -10.09 -24.28 -37.96
N GLU A 617 -10.53 -23.06 -38.28
CA GLU A 617 -10.28 -22.48 -39.63
C GLU A 617 -8.81 -22.12 -39.85
N LEU A 618 -8.08 -21.77 -38.78
CA LEU A 618 -6.64 -21.51 -38.87
C LEU A 618 -5.86 -22.80 -39.17
N ALA A 619 -6.18 -23.91 -38.49
CA ALA A 619 -5.54 -25.21 -38.72
C ALA A 619 -5.72 -25.73 -40.16
N ALA A 620 -6.89 -25.49 -40.76
CA ALA A 620 -7.16 -25.82 -42.16
C ALA A 620 -6.33 -24.99 -43.15
N ARG A 621 -6.02 -23.72 -42.84
CA ARG A 621 -5.17 -22.84 -43.66
C ARG A 621 -3.67 -23.13 -43.50
N LEU A 622 -3.22 -23.46 -42.28
CA LEU A 622 -1.81 -23.74 -41.97
C LEU A 622 -1.27 -25.03 -42.61
N SER A 623 -2.13 -25.93 -43.07
CA SER A 623 -1.74 -27.23 -43.63
C SER A 623 -1.20 -27.17 -45.08
N ALA A 624 -1.16 -25.98 -45.71
CA ALA A 624 -0.90 -25.84 -47.15
C ALA A 624 0.44 -25.18 -47.53
N GLN A 625 1.31 -24.80 -46.57
CA GLN A 625 2.45 -23.89 -46.87
C GLN A 625 3.85 -24.28 -46.35
N ALA A 626 4.01 -25.32 -45.53
CA ALA A 626 5.32 -25.68 -44.98
C ALA A 626 6.28 -26.28 -46.04
N ARG A 627 7.22 -25.49 -46.55
CA ARG A 627 8.36 -25.97 -47.37
C ARG A 627 9.56 -26.45 -46.55
N ASP A 628 9.66 -26.05 -45.28
CA ASP A 628 10.69 -26.51 -44.34
C ASP A 628 10.15 -27.72 -43.52
N PRO A 629 10.80 -28.89 -43.55
CA PRO A 629 10.44 -30.03 -42.71
C PRO A 629 10.37 -29.73 -41.21
N ASN A 630 11.17 -28.77 -40.72
CA ASN A 630 11.13 -28.32 -39.33
C ASN A 630 9.80 -27.63 -39.00
N VAL A 631 9.36 -26.70 -39.87
CA VAL A 631 8.08 -26.01 -39.73
C VAL A 631 6.93 -27.02 -39.78
N ALA A 632 6.94 -27.95 -40.74
CA ALA A 632 5.90 -28.98 -40.85
C ALA A 632 5.78 -29.85 -39.58
N ALA A 633 6.92 -30.31 -39.03
CA ALA A 633 6.94 -31.10 -37.80
C ALA A 633 6.44 -30.29 -36.59
N GLN A 634 6.90 -29.04 -36.46
CA GLN A 634 6.49 -28.14 -35.39
C GLN A 634 5.01 -27.76 -35.46
N THR A 635 4.44 -27.54 -36.66
CA THR A 635 2.99 -27.31 -36.85
C THR A 635 2.16 -28.50 -36.42
N ALA A 636 2.56 -29.73 -36.77
CA ALA A 636 1.88 -30.94 -36.32
C ALA A 636 1.92 -31.08 -34.79
N GLN A 637 3.06 -30.78 -34.17
CA GLN A 637 3.26 -30.85 -32.72
C GLN A 637 2.44 -29.76 -31.98
N TYR A 638 2.45 -28.52 -32.46
CA TYR A 638 1.61 -27.42 -31.94
C TYR A 638 0.12 -27.76 -32.01
N ASN A 639 -0.34 -28.29 -33.15
CA ASN A 639 -1.74 -28.70 -33.30
C ASN A 639 -2.16 -29.80 -32.32
N SER A 640 -1.23 -30.67 -31.89
CA SER A 640 -1.53 -31.70 -30.89
C SER A 640 -1.55 -31.19 -29.44
N LEU A 641 -0.83 -30.11 -29.12
CA LEU A 641 -0.66 -29.60 -27.74
C LEU A 641 -1.40 -28.30 -27.45
N SER A 642 -1.79 -27.53 -28.46
CA SER A 642 -2.40 -26.19 -28.30
C SER A 642 -3.75 -26.19 -27.56
N HIS A 643 -4.43 -27.33 -27.45
CA HIS A 643 -5.65 -27.48 -26.66
C HIS A 643 -5.43 -27.31 -25.15
N LEU A 644 -4.18 -27.47 -24.67
CA LEU A 644 -3.81 -27.31 -23.27
C LEU A 644 -3.78 -25.84 -22.83
N ALA A 645 -3.82 -24.88 -23.77
CA ALA A 645 -3.78 -23.45 -23.49
C ALA A 645 -4.88 -22.99 -22.54
N ASP A 646 -6.12 -23.47 -22.74
CA ASP A 646 -7.26 -23.09 -21.90
C ASP A 646 -7.11 -23.65 -20.47
N SER A 647 -6.63 -24.90 -20.33
CA SER A 647 -6.41 -25.54 -19.03
C SER A 647 -5.29 -24.87 -18.23
N ILE A 648 -4.14 -24.57 -18.87
CA ILE A 648 -3.04 -23.81 -18.28
C ILE A 648 -3.52 -22.40 -17.84
N LYS A 649 -4.35 -21.76 -18.67
CA LYS A 649 -4.91 -20.43 -18.40
C LYS A 649 -5.90 -20.44 -17.23
N ASP A 650 -6.77 -21.43 -17.14
CA ASP A 650 -7.72 -21.56 -16.03
C ASP A 650 -6.98 -21.80 -14.70
N ALA A 651 -5.96 -22.67 -14.70
CA ALA A 651 -5.07 -22.86 -13.57
C ALA A 651 -4.32 -21.57 -13.18
N MET A 652 -3.79 -20.83 -14.16
CA MET A 652 -3.13 -19.54 -13.94
C MET A 652 -4.08 -18.47 -13.38
N LEU A 653 -5.35 -18.45 -13.82
CA LEU A 653 -6.34 -17.50 -13.32
C LEU A 653 -6.82 -17.84 -11.90
N GLY A 654 -6.92 -19.13 -11.59
CA GLY A 654 -7.28 -19.65 -10.26
C GLY A 654 -6.24 -19.42 -9.16
N SER A 655 -4.98 -19.13 -9.51
CA SER A 655 -3.94 -18.82 -8.53
C SER A 655 -4.16 -17.46 -7.83
N ILE A 656 -3.55 -17.31 -6.65
CA ILE A 656 -3.26 -15.99 -6.06
C ILE A 656 -1.98 -15.47 -6.71
N ARG A 657 -1.87 -14.14 -6.89
CA ARG A 657 -0.74 -13.50 -7.58
C ARG A 657 -0.10 -12.41 -6.74
N THR A 658 1.21 -12.40 -6.71
CA THR A 658 2.04 -11.28 -6.26
C THR A 658 2.05 -10.15 -7.30
N SER A 659 2.80 -9.07 -7.03
CA SER A 659 2.83 -7.89 -7.90
C SER A 659 3.37 -8.17 -9.31
N TRP A 660 4.49 -8.92 -9.44
CA TRP A 660 5.10 -9.23 -10.73
C TRP A 660 4.31 -10.30 -11.52
N GLU A 661 3.77 -11.30 -10.82
CA GLU A 661 2.93 -12.33 -11.42
C GLU A 661 1.64 -11.71 -12.01
N GLN A 662 1.07 -10.71 -11.35
CA GLN A 662 -0.12 -10.01 -11.84
C GLN A 662 0.11 -9.34 -13.20
N GLY A 663 1.24 -8.65 -13.39
CA GLY A 663 1.60 -8.06 -14.69
C GLY A 663 1.96 -9.12 -15.73
N THR A 664 2.70 -10.15 -15.34
CA THR A 664 3.15 -11.23 -16.23
C THR A 664 1.98 -12.05 -16.78
N ALA A 665 1.04 -12.45 -15.91
CA ALA A 665 -0.19 -13.13 -16.30
C ALA A 665 -1.06 -12.27 -17.23
N THR A 666 -1.11 -10.94 -17.00
CA THR A 666 -1.81 -10.00 -17.88
C THR A 666 -1.20 -9.98 -19.29
N GLY A 667 0.14 -9.99 -19.39
CA GLY A 667 0.86 -10.05 -20.65
C GLY A 667 0.65 -11.36 -21.41
N ALA A 668 0.69 -12.49 -20.69
CA ALA A 668 0.45 -13.81 -21.25
C ALA A 668 -0.95 -13.94 -21.85
N ILE A 669 -1.98 -13.49 -21.11
CA ILE A 669 -3.37 -13.47 -21.60
C ILE A 669 -3.54 -12.54 -22.78
N LEU A 670 -2.89 -11.36 -22.81
CA LEU A 670 -2.97 -10.47 -23.95
C LEU A 670 -2.38 -11.09 -25.22
N GLU A 671 -1.25 -11.80 -25.11
CA GLU A 671 -0.62 -12.50 -26.25
C GLU A 671 -1.43 -13.70 -26.76
N LEU A 672 -2.18 -14.36 -25.87
CA LEU A 672 -3.04 -15.49 -26.18
C LEU A 672 -4.38 -15.04 -26.79
N ASP A 673 -5.15 -14.24 -26.05
CA ASP A 673 -6.55 -13.88 -26.34
C ASP A 673 -6.69 -12.72 -27.33
N ASN A 674 -5.79 -11.72 -27.24
CA ASN A 674 -5.90 -10.46 -27.99
C ASN A 674 -4.56 -10.06 -28.62
N PRO A 675 -3.95 -10.94 -29.45
CA PRO A 675 -2.61 -10.75 -29.99
C PRO A 675 -2.43 -9.48 -30.81
N GLU A 676 -3.51 -8.84 -31.29
CA GLU A 676 -3.46 -7.53 -31.95
C GLU A 676 -2.85 -6.40 -31.10
N TYR A 677 -2.93 -6.51 -29.77
CA TYR A 677 -2.47 -5.49 -28.81
C TYR A 677 -1.11 -5.83 -28.18
N ALA A 678 -0.63 -7.07 -28.34
CA ALA A 678 0.70 -7.45 -27.90
C ALA A 678 1.78 -6.73 -28.72
N VAL A 679 2.90 -6.35 -28.10
CA VAL A 679 3.97 -5.54 -28.73
C VAL A 679 4.57 -6.17 -30.02
N TYR A 680 4.36 -7.46 -30.23
CA TYR A 680 4.76 -8.20 -31.44
C TYR A 680 3.86 -7.92 -32.66
N ALA A 681 2.62 -7.49 -32.46
CA ALA A 681 1.63 -7.20 -33.49
C ALA A 681 2.05 -6.10 -34.47
N ASN A 682 1.34 -5.97 -35.59
CA ASN A 682 1.64 -4.92 -36.58
C ASN A 682 1.27 -3.50 -36.11
N ASN A 683 0.24 -3.32 -35.28
CA ASN A 683 -0.22 -2.01 -34.80
C ASN A 683 -0.65 -2.05 -33.31
N PRO A 684 0.25 -2.40 -32.36
CA PRO A 684 -0.13 -2.71 -30.97
C PRO A 684 -0.69 -1.52 -30.17
N PHE A 685 -0.37 -0.28 -30.58
CA PHE A 685 -0.76 0.95 -29.87
C PHE A 685 -1.98 1.65 -30.48
N LYS A 686 -2.87 0.90 -31.15
CA LYS A 686 -4.08 1.44 -31.78
C LYS A 686 -5.29 0.57 -31.46
N TYR A 687 -6.36 1.19 -30.98
CA TYR A 687 -7.65 0.53 -30.80
C TYR A 687 -8.21 0.05 -32.14
N ASN A 688 -8.57 -1.23 -32.22
CA ASN A 688 -9.14 -1.84 -33.44
C ASN A 688 -10.67 -2.01 -33.40
N GLY A 689 -11.31 -1.65 -32.28
CA GLY A 689 -12.74 -1.86 -32.02
C GLY A 689 -13.07 -2.99 -31.04
N ASN A 690 -12.11 -3.88 -30.76
CA ASN A 690 -12.24 -4.96 -29.77
C ASN A 690 -11.59 -4.55 -28.44
N VAL A 691 -12.30 -4.68 -27.33
CA VAL A 691 -11.76 -4.41 -25.98
C VAL A 691 -11.07 -5.68 -25.45
N PRO A 692 -9.80 -5.63 -24.99
CA PRO A 692 -9.10 -6.79 -24.44
C PRO A 692 -9.53 -7.08 -22.99
N VAL A 693 -10.79 -7.48 -22.80
CA VAL A 693 -11.49 -7.52 -21.51
C VAL A 693 -10.75 -8.33 -20.44
N THR A 694 -10.23 -9.52 -20.76
CA THR A 694 -9.55 -10.38 -19.77
C THR A 694 -8.26 -9.72 -19.25
N ALA A 695 -7.46 -9.14 -20.15
CA ALA A 695 -6.24 -8.42 -19.77
C ALA A 695 -6.57 -7.14 -18.97
N LEU A 696 -7.58 -6.36 -19.39
CA LEU A 696 -7.99 -5.17 -18.65
C LEU A 696 -8.57 -5.50 -17.26
N ARG A 697 -9.20 -6.66 -17.05
CA ARG A 697 -9.63 -7.08 -15.70
C ARG A 697 -8.44 -7.29 -14.76
N LEU A 698 -7.36 -7.90 -15.25
CA LEU A 698 -6.14 -8.08 -14.45
C LEU A 698 -5.40 -6.75 -14.25
N ALA A 699 -5.34 -5.89 -15.27
CA ALA A 699 -4.80 -4.53 -15.15
C ALA A 699 -5.59 -3.66 -14.16
N LEU A 700 -6.93 -3.77 -14.15
CA LEU A 700 -7.80 -3.08 -13.20
C LEU A 700 -7.50 -3.55 -11.77
N SER A 701 -7.33 -4.86 -11.57
CA SER A 701 -6.93 -5.45 -10.29
C SER A 701 -5.61 -4.87 -9.77
N ALA A 702 -4.63 -4.64 -10.66
CA ALA A 702 -3.36 -4.02 -10.30
C ALA A 702 -3.49 -2.51 -10.00
N ALA A 703 -4.33 -1.79 -10.74
CA ALA A 703 -4.61 -0.36 -10.52
C ALA A 703 -5.39 -0.08 -9.22
N VAL A 704 -6.34 -0.96 -8.88
CA VAL A 704 -7.11 -0.87 -7.61
C VAL A 704 -6.20 -1.13 -6.40
N ARG A 705 -5.20 -2.02 -6.53
CA ARG A 705 -4.21 -2.31 -5.47
C ARG A 705 -2.94 -1.45 -5.59
N GLN A 706 -3.03 -0.24 -6.14
CA GLN A 706 -1.89 0.67 -6.25
C GLN A 706 -1.57 1.32 -4.91
N ALA A 707 -0.31 1.26 -4.47
CA ALA A 707 0.15 1.89 -3.24
C ALA A 707 0.17 3.42 -3.34
N PRO A 708 0.13 4.15 -2.21
CA PRO A 708 0.20 5.62 -2.18
C PRO A 708 1.47 6.22 -2.80
N ASP A 709 2.56 5.45 -2.90
CA ASP A 709 3.79 5.86 -3.57
C ASP A 709 3.72 5.80 -5.11
N GLY A 710 2.68 5.15 -5.64
CA GLY A 710 2.42 4.97 -7.07
C GLY A 710 2.73 3.58 -7.63
N ARG A 711 3.25 2.62 -6.86
CA ARG A 711 3.49 1.26 -7.37
C ARG A 711 2.19 0.43 -7.49
N LEU A 712 1.93 -0.16 -8.66
CA LEU A 712 0.75 -0.99 -8.94
C LEU A 712 0.81 -2.35 -8.22
N SER A 713 -0.35 -2.93 -7.90
CA SER A 713 -0.51 -4.26 -7.29
C SER A 713 0.29 -4.52 -5.99
N GLN A 714 0.54 -3.49 -5.20
CA GLN A 714 1.28 -3.57 -3.93
C GLN A 714 0.39 -3.71 -2.69
N VAL A 715 -0.86 -3.22 -2.74
CA VAL A 715 -1.78 -3.27 -1.58
C VAL A 715 -2.35 -4.69 -1.44
N ILE A 716 -1.60 -5.57 -0.79
CA ILE A 716 -1.95 -6.98 -0.55
C ILE A 716 -1.73 -7.29 0.94
N ASN A 717 -2.80 -7.20 1.74
CA ASN A 717 -2.78 -7.36 3.21
C ASN A 717 -1.84 -6.33 3.91
N ASP A 718 -1.37 -6.65 5.13
CA ASP A 718 -0.63 -5.74 6.03
C ASP A 718 0.84 -5.47 5.63
N GLY A 719 1.23 -5.76 4.38
CA GLY A 719 2.61 -5.62 3.93
C GLY A 719 2.70 -4.99 2.53
N GLU A 720 3.54 -3.97 2.40
CA GLU A 720 4.02 -3.55 1.08
C GLU A 720 5.13 -4.53 0.62
N ASP A 721 5.07 -4.93 -0.64
CA ASP A 721 6.21 -5.55 -1.31
C ASP A 721 7.39 -4.55 -1.35
N GLU A 722 8.61 -5.05 -1.15
CA GLU A 722 9.83 -4.22 -1.11
C GLU A 722 10.49 -4.04 -2.49
N ALA A 723 9.94 -4.66 -3.54
CA ALA A 723 10.38 -4.45 -4.91
C ALA A 723 9.93 -3.08 -5.45
N ALA A 724 10.87 -2.36 -6.06
CA ALA A 724 10.61 -1.09 -6.72
C ALA A 724 10.05 -1.27 -8.15
N LEU A 725 10.30 -2.42 -8.78
CA LEU A 725 9.95 -2.64 -10.19
C LEU A 725 8.71 -3.51 -10.43
N ASP A 726 8.31 -4.36 -9.49
CA ASP A 726 7.33 -5.43 -9.76
C ASP A 726 5.97 -4.90 -10.20
N GLY A 727 5.49 -3.80 -9.60
CA GLY A 727 4.28 -3.12 -10.04
C GLY A 727 4.34 -2.59 -11.48
N ALA A 728 5.53 -2.22 -11.96
CA ALA A 728 5.72 -1.73 -13.33
C ALA A 728 5.41 -2.80 -14.39
N SER A 729 5.50 -4.09 -14.04
CA SER A 729 5.13 -5.20 -14.94
C SER A 729 3.67 -5.11 -15.42
N ALA A 730 2.75 -4.57 -14.60
CA ALA A 730 1.33 -4.42 -14.92
C ALA A 730 1.01 -3.12 -15.71
N ALA A 731 1.91 -2.14 -15.68
CA ALA A 731 1.70 -0.80 -16.20
C ALA A 731 1.55 -0.64 -17.73
N PRO A 732 2.13 -1.52 -18.59
CA PRO A 732 1.78 -1.52 -20.02
C PRO A 732 0.28 -1.72 -20.26
N TYR A 733 -0.37 -2.50 -19.39
CA TYR A 733 -1.77 -2.91 -19.55
C TYR A 733 -2.75 -1.92 -18.93
N THR A 734 -2.34 -1.17 -17.90
CA THR A 734 -3.08 0.03 -17.48
C THR A 734 -3.03 1.10 -18.57
N LEU A 735 -1.87 1.29 -19.23
CA LEU A 735 -1.77 2.23 -20.35
C LEU A 735 -2.59 1.79 -21.57
N LEU A 736 -2.64 0.48 -21.86
CA LEU A 736 -3.53 -0.10 -22.87
C LEU A 736 -5.00 0.27 -22.62
N GLY A 737 -5.43 0.31 -21.34
CA GLY A 737 -6.77 0.73 -20.94
C GLY A 737 -7.13 2.14 -21.40
N THR A 738 -6.18 3.09 -21.39
CA THR A 738 -6.43 4.51 -21.74
C THR A 738 -7.00 4.72 -23.15
N PHE A 739 -6.70 3.83 -24.09
CA PHE A 739 -7.16 3.93 -25.48
C PHE A 739 -8.03 2.76 -25.93
N THR A 740 -8.13 1.67 -25.16
CA THR A 740 -9.01 0.52 -25.47
C THR A 740 -10.29 0.50 -24.65
N GLU A 741 -10.39 1.21 -23.52
CA GLU A 741 -11.61 1.33 -22.73
C GLU A 741 -11.88 2.79 -22.32
N PRO A 742 -12.45 3.61 -23.23
CA PRO A 742 -12.57 5.06 -23.05
C PRO A 742 -13.37 5.51 -21.82
N SER A 743 -14.30 4.69 -21.33
CA SER A 743 -15.16 5.01 -20.17
C SER A 743 -14.39 5.17 -18.85
N ARG A 744 -13.14 4.70 -18.76
CA ARG A 744 -12.24 4.93 -17.62
C ARG A 744 -10.88 5.48 -18.05
N ALA A 745 -10.79 6.13 -19.21
CA ALA A 745 -9.52 6.59 -19.78
C ALA A 745 -8.68 7.44 -18.80
N GLU A 746 -9.32 8.32 -18.02
CA GLU A 746 -8.65 9.15 -17.01
C GLU A 746 -8.13 8.33 -15.82
N TYR A 747 -8.91 7.39 -15.30
CA TYR A 747 -8.49 6.47 -14.23
C TYR A 747 -7.30 5.60 -14.67
N TRP A 748 -7.35 5.07 -15.90
CA TRP A 748 -6.25 4.32 -16.50
C TRP A 748 -4.98 5.18 -16.65
N GLN A 749 -5.15 6.45 -17.03
CA GLN A 749 -4.05 7.38 -17.23
C GLN A 749 -3.40 7.75 -15.90
N ASP A 750 -4.18 8.11 -14.87
CA ASP A 750 -3.69 8.41 -13.52
C ASP A 750 -2.95 7.23 -12.91
N ALA A 751 -3.54 6.03 -12.93
CA ALA A 751 -2.88 4.84 -12.40
C ALA A 751 -1.54 4.54 -13.10
N THR A 752 -1.48 4.74 -14.42
CA THR A 752 -0.24 4.58 -15.19
C THR A 752 0.79 5.68 -14.86
N ASP A 753 0.35 6.93 -14.74
CA ASP A 753 1.23 8.07 -14.50
C ASP A 753 1.81 8.06 -13.08
N ARG A 754 1.04 7.61 -12.07
CA ARG A 754 1.56 7.37 -10.72
C ARG A 754 2.69 6.33 -10.72
N GLN A 755 2.55 5.23 -11.47
CA GLN A 755 3.59 4.21 -11.61
C GLN A 755 4.81 4.71 -12.39
N LEU A 756 4.62 5.53 -13.43
CA LEU A 756 5.72 6.17 -14.14
C LEU A 756 6.47 7.17 -13.23
N ASN A 757 5.74 8.00 -12.49
CA ASN A 757 6.31 8.97 -11.55
C ASN A 757 7.12 8.27 -10.46
N TYR A 758 6.63 7.14 -9.94
CA TYR A 758 7.42 6.31 -9.01
C TYR A 758 8.78 5.91 -9.63
N LEU A 759 8.79 5.32 -10.84
CA LEU A 759 10.04 4.91 -11.49
C LEU A 759 10.97 6.08 -11.79
N LEU A 760 10.44 7.23 -12.21
CA LEU A 760 11.23 8.39 -12.60
C LEU A 760 11.81 9.15 -11.40
N TYR A 761 11.07 9.28 -10.29
CA TYR A 761 11.37 10.23 -9.23
C TYR A 761 11.50 9.62 -7.82
N THR A 762 10.93 8.43 -7.57
CA THR A 762 10.90 7.80 -6.24
C THR A 762 11.83 6.60 -6.15
N ALA A 763 11.86 5.74 -7.17
CA ALA A 763 12.61 4.48 -7.17
C ALA A 763 14.13 4.73 -7.00
N PRO A 764 14.82 4.00 -6.10
CA PRO A 764 16.25 4.19 -5.87
C PRO A 764 17.07 4.02 -7.15
N ARG A 765 18.10 4.84 -7.32
CA ARG A 765 19.03 4.76 -8.45
C ARG A 765 20.39 4.25 -8.02
N THR A 766 20.95 3.34 -8.81
CA THR A 766 22.34 2.87 -8.67
C THR A 766 23.32 3.96 -9.11
N LYS A 767 24.62 3.83 -8.80
CA LYS A 767 25.64 4.81 -9.23
C LYS A 767 25.77 4.94 -10.74
N THR A 768 25.33 3.93 -11.50
CA THR A 768 25.32 3.96 -12.97
C THR A 768 24.08 4.63 -13.55
N GLY A 769 23.06 4.92 -12.72
CA GLY A 769 21.79 5.52 -13.12
C GLY A 769 20.64 4.51 -13.34
N ALA A 770 20.90 3.22 -13.21
CA ALA A 770 19.88 2.19 -13.32
C ALA A 770 18.83 2.34 -12.21
N ILE A 771 17.58 1.99 -12.50
CA ILE A 771 16.54 1.84 -11.48
C ILE A 771 16.90 0.58 -10.68
N SER A 772 16.95 0.67 -9.36
CA SER A 772 17.15 -0.49 -8.48
C SER A 772 15.94 -1.42 -8.54
N MET A 773 16.17 -2.72 -8.40
CA MET A 773 15.08 -3.69 -8.18
C MET A 773 14.40 -3.48 -6.81
N ARG A 774 15.15 -3.02 -5.80
CA ARG A 774 14.66 -2.86 -4.41
C ARG A 774 14.33 -1.40 -4.09
N ASN A 775 13.28 -1.18 -3.29
CA ASN A 775 12.89 0.13 -2.79
C ASN A 775 13.79 0.65 -1.64
N ASN A 776 14.51 -0.25 -0.97
CA ASN A 776 15.31 0.02 0.24
C ASN A 776 16.84 -0.21 0.07
N ALA A 777 17.28 -0.68 -1.10
CA ALA A 777 18.69 -0.95 -1.41
C ALA A 777 18.99 -0.65 -2.89
N LYS A 778 20.27 -0.55 -3.29
CA LYS A 778 20.70 -0.46 -4.71
C LYS A 778 21.16 -1.82 -5.21
N GLN A 779 20.24 -2.58 -5.78
CA GLN A 779 20.50 -3.93 -6.26
C GLN A 779 20.04 -4.10 -7.71
N TYR A 780 20.80 -4.87 -8.47
CA TYR A 780 20.46 -5.36 -9.81
C TYR A 780 20.06 -6.83 -9.63
N TRP A 781 18.85 -7.17 -10.07
CA TRP A 781 18.33 -8.53 -10.15
C TRP A 781 17.97 -8.77 -11.62
N ASP A 782 18.27 -9.94 -12.20
CA ASP A 782 18.07 -10.14 -13.65
C ASP A 782 16.59 -10.11 -14.08
N ASP A 783 15.68 -10.53 -13.20
CA ASP A 783 14.22 -10.37 -13.30
C ASP A 783 13.74 -8.92 -13.57
N GLY A 784 14.36 -7.91 -12.94
CA GLY A 784 13.99 -6.51 -13.03
C GLY A 784 14.01 -5.94 -14.46
N VAL A 785 14.72 -6.61 -15.38
CA VAL A 785 14.74 -6.28 -16.82
C VAL A 785 13.42 -6.61 -17.53
N PHE A 786 12.61 -7.54 -17.02
CA PHE A 786 11.23 -7.73 -17.48
C PHE A 786 10.26 -6.73 -16.85
N MET A 787 10.48 -6.36 -15.59
CA MET A 787 9.50 -5.59 -14.81
C MET A 787 9.46 -4.11 -15.24
N GLY A 788 10.60 -3.41 -15.20
CA GLY A 788 10.67 -1.96 -15.43
C GLY A 788 10.83 -1.52 -16.90
N PRO A 789 11.87 -1.98 -17.62
CA PRO A 789 12.20 -1.49 -18.96
C PRO A 789 11.08 -1.63 -20.01
N PRO A 790 10.31 -2.75 -20.08
CA PRO A 790 9.21 -2.87 -21.04
C PRO A 790 8.11 -1.83 -20.83
N PHE A 791 7.84 -1.42 -19.59
CA PHE A 791 6.88 -0.35 -19.32
C PHE A 791 7.39 1.02 -19.78
N LEU A 792 8.63 1.39 -19.46
CA LEU A 792 9.23 2.63 -19.94
C LEU A 792 9.22 2.68 -21.48
N ALA A 793 9.50 1.56 -22.14
CA ALA A 793 9.42 1.45 -23.58
C ALA A 793 7.98 1.61 -24.09
N TYR A 794 7.00 0.92 -23.48
CA TYR A 794 5.60 0.96 -23.89
C TYR A 794 4.99 2.36 -23.75
N TYR A 795 5.27 3.03 -22.61
CA TYR A 795 4.87 4.42 -22.40
C TYR A 795 5.55 5.37 -23.39
N GLY A 796 6.85 5.18 -23.64
CA GLY A 796 7.61 5.90 -24.66
C GLY A 796 7.04 5.74 -26.07
N ALA A 797 6.54 4.55 -26.42
CA ALA A 797 5.91 4.29 -27.71
C ALA A 797 4.52 4.95 -27.82
N VAL A 798 3.65 4.76 -26.82
CA VAL A 798 2.28 5.33 -26.82
C VAL A 798 2.27 6.86 -26.81
N LYS A 799 3.23 7.49 -26.11
CA LYS A 799 3.34 8.96 -26.02
C LYS A 799 4.38 9.57 -26.98
N SER A 800 4.95 8.79 -27.91
CA SER A 800 6.00 9.24 -28.85
C SER A 800 7.21 9.91 -28.17
N ASN A 801 7.63 9.42 -27.01
CA ASN A 801 8.72 9.97 -26.20
C ASN A 801 10.00 9.11 -26.33
N LYS A 802 10.95 9.57 -27.16
CA LYS A 802 12.26 8.92 -27.36
C LYS A 802 13.11 8.81 -26.10
N MET A 803 12.99 9.74 -25.14
CA MET A 803 13.79 9.70 -23.90
C MET A 803 13.42 8.50 -23.03
N LEU A 804 12.13 8.11 -22.99
CA LEU A 804 11.69 6.92 -22.26
C LEU A 804 12.10 5.61 -22.96
N LEU A 805 12.06 5.57 -24.30
CA LEU A 805 12.61 4.46 -25.09
C LEU A 805 14.11 4.27 -24.84
N GLN A 806 14.87 5.37 -24.82
CA GLN A 806 16.31 5.35 -24.51
C GLN A 806 16.55 4.92 -23.06
N MET A 807 15.76 5.40 -22.09
CA MET A 807 15.87 4.99 -20.69
C MET A 807 15.56 3.50 -20.48
N ALA A 808 14.61 2.93 -21.23
CA ALA A 808 14.35 1.49 -21.23
C ALA A 808 15.59 0.69 -21.68
N TYR A 809 16.15 1.03 -22.85
CA TYR A 809 17.39 0.42 -23.33
C TYR A 809 18.55 0.57 -22.34
N ASP A 810 18.73 1.77 -21.77
CA ASP A 810 19.82 2.03 -20.84
C ASP A 810 19.71 1.21 -19.56
N ASN A 811 18.51 0.96 -19.04
CA ASN A 811 18.34 0.03 -17.92
C ASN A 811 18.74 -1.40 -18.31
N CYS A 812 18.29 -1.94 -19.44
CA CYS A 812 18.73 -3.27 -19.93
C CYS A 812 20.26 -3.35 -20.05
N ARG A 813 20.90 -2.31 -20.61
CA ARG A 813 22.36 -2.21 -20.77
C ARG A 813 23.09 -2.18 -19.43
N LEU A 814 22.58 -1.43 -18.46
CA LEU A 814 23.20 -1.28 -17.15
C LEU A 814 23.06 -2.54 -16.28
N TYR A 815 21.91 -3.22 -16.33
CA TYR A 815 21.72 -4.53 -15.70
C TYR A 815 22.67 -5.57 -16.30
N ARG A 816 22.74 -5.67 -17.63
CA ARG A 816 23.73 -6.55 -18.30
C ARG A 816 25.15 -6.28 -17.83
N ASN A 817 25.56 -5.01 -17.78
CA ASN A 817 26.92 -4.64 -17.38
C ASN A 817 27.25 -4.96 -15.92
N ALA A 818 26.24 -5.07 -15.04
CA ALA A 818 26.41 -5.44 -13.64
C ALA A 818 26.39 -6.96 -13.42
N LEU A 819 25.57 -7.68 -14.18
CA LEU A 819 25.24 -9.09 -13.93
C LEU A 819 25.96 -10.09 -14.84
N LEU A 820 26.43 -9.69 -16.02
CA LEU A 820 27.05 -10.60 -16.98
C LEU A 820 28.38 -11.19 -16.46
N ILE A 821 28.45 -12.52 -16.40
CA ILE A 821 29.65 -13.29 -16.06
C ILE A 821 29.87 -14.45 -17.06
N ASP A 822 31.08 -15.02 -17.05
CA ASP A 822 31.36 -16.23 -17.81
C ASP A 822 30.81 -17.47 -17.06
N GLY A 823 29.95 -18.24 -17.73
CA GLY A 823 29.36 -19.50 -17.26
C GLY A 823 29.95 -20.75 -17.94
N PRO A 824 29.51 -21.97 -17.56
CA PRO A 824 30.10 -23.22 -18.04
C PRO A 824 29.79 -23.51 -19.52
N THR A 825 28.69 -22.96 -20.04
CA THR A 825 28.17 -23.19 -21.40
C THR A 825 28.20 -21.94 -22.28
N GLY A 826 28.52 -20.77 -21.71
CA GLY A 826 28.57 -19.49 -22.40
C GLY A 826 28.48 -18.34 -21.40
N LYS A 827 28.37 -17.10 -21.89
CA LYS A 827 28.15 -15.93 -21.02
C LYS A 827 26.70 -15.86 -20.58
N LEU A 828 26.50 -15.69 -19.28
CA LEU A 828 25.19 -15.68 -18.64
C LEU A 828 25.17 -14.63 -17.52
N TRP A 829 23.97 -14.26 -17.11
CA TRP A 829 23.78 -13.26 -16.08
C TRP A 829 23.74 -13.96 -14.72
N ALA A 830 24.48 -13.43 -13.76
CA ALA A 830 24.32 -13.78 -12.36
C ALA A 830 23.03 -13.14 -11.82
N HIS A 831 22.40 -13.83 -10.88
CA HIS A 831 21.08 -13.47 -10.39
C HIS A 831 21.02 -12.11 -9.66
N ILE A 832 21.78 -11.91 -8.57
CA ILE A 832 21.64 -10.69 -7.72
C ILE A 832 23.00 -10.04 -7.39
N TYR A 833 23.19 -8.80 -7.85
CA TYR A 833 24.32 -7.94 -7.47
C TYR A 833 23.89 -6.74 -6.61
N ASP A 834 24.44 -6.64 -5.41
CA ASP A 834 24.27 -5.53 -4.48
C ASP A 834 25.38 -4.48 -4.66
N GLU A 835 25.02 -3.27 -5.07
CA GLU A 835 25.98 -2.19 -5.33
C GLU A 835 26.37 -1.40 -4.07
N ASP A 836 25.53 -1.42 -3.04
CA ASP A 836 25.81 -0.75 -1.76
C ASP A 836 26.86 -1.55 -0.98
N ASN A 837 26.73 -2.88 -0.97
CA ASN A 837 27.68 -3.83 -0.39
C ASN A 837 28.81 -4.25 -1.37
N ARG A 838 28.66 -4.00 -2.68
CA ARG A 838 29.59 -4.36 -3.77
C ARG A 838 29.91 -5.85 -3.84
N THR A 839 28.87 -6.66 -3.71
CA THR A 839 28.96 -8.12 -3.70
C THR A 839 27.80 -8.71 -4.48
N PHE A 840 28.00 -9.89 -5.04
CA PHE A 840 26.86 -10.72 -5.42
C PHE A 840 26.21 -11.23 -4.13
N THR A 841 24.91 -11.01 -3.99
CA THR A 841 24.09 -11.67 -2.96
C THR A 841 23.76 -13.08 -3.44
N ASP A 842 23.48 -13.21 -4.73
CA ASP A 842 23.48 -14.48 -5.44
C ASP A 842 24.30 -14.34 -6.73
N LYS A 843 25.30 -15.23 -6.87
CA LYS A 843 26.16 -15.32 -8.07
C LYS A 843 25.82 -16.55 -8.93
N GLY A 844 24.75 -17.26 -8.60
CA GLY A 844 24.23 -18.37 -9.38
C GLY A 844 23.78 -17.90 -10.76
N LEU A 845 23.90 -18.80 -11.73
CA LEU A 845 23.42 -18.64 -13.10
C LEU A 845 22.00 -19.21 -13.18
N TRP A 846 21.06 -18.49 -12.58
CA TRP A 846 19.65 -18.88 -12.54
C TRP A 846 19.03 -18.75 -13.94
N ALA A 847 18.49 -19.85 -14.46
CA ALA A 847 17.98 -19.92 -15.82
C ALA A 847 16.68 -19.11 -15.98
N THR A 848 15.81 -19.07 -14.95
CA THR A 848 14.56 -18.27 -14.99
C THR A 848 14.86 -16.78 -14.91
N GLY A 849 15.82 -16.34 -14.09
CA GLY A 849 16.33 -14.96 -14.09
C GLY A 849 16.87 -14.50 -15.45
N ASN A 850 17.71 -15.34 -16.08
CA ASN A 850 18.18 -15.10 -17.45
C ASN A 850 17.02 -15.10 -18.47
N ALA A 851 15.97 -15.90 -18.24
CA ALA A 851 14.79 -15.92 -19.07
C ALA A 851 13.95 -14.64 -18.96
N TRP A 852 13.76 -14.11 -17.75
CA TRP A 852 13.16 -12.78 -17.53
C TRP A 852 13.94 -11.69 -18.27
N ALA A 853 15.27 -11.66 -18.14
CA ALA A 853 16.11 -10.68 -18.83
C ALA A 853 15.95 -10.77 -20.36
N ALA A 854 15.96 -11.99 -20.92
CA ALA A 854 15.77 -12.21 -22.34
C ALA A 854 14.36 -11.82 -22.84
N LEU A 855 13.31 -12.14 -22.08
CA LEU A 855 11.94 -11.70 -22.36
C LEU A 855 11.83 -10.17 -22.33
N GLY A 856 12.35 -9.52 -21.29
CA GLY A 856 12.33 -8.07 -21.11
C GLY A 856 13.01 -7.34 -22.27
N MET A 857 14.24 -7.74 -22.61
CA MET A 857 14.96 -7.19 -23.77
C MET A 857 14.23 -7.41 -25.10
N THR A 858 13.61 -8.58 -25.30
CA THR A 858 12.82 -8.89 -26.50
C THR A 858 11.57 -8.00 -26.61
N ARG A 859 10.89 -7.71 -25.49
CA ARG A 859 9.76 -6.76 -25.44
C ARG A 859 10.18 -5.33 -25.71
N VAL A 860 11.29 -4.86 -25.13
CA VAL A 860 11.83 -3.51 -25.38
C VAL A 860 12.24 -3.35 -26.85
N TYR A 861 12.93 -4.34 -27.43
CA TYR A 861 13.25 -4.37 -28.86
C TYR A 861 11.98 -4.27 -29.71
N ALA A 862 11.00 -5.15 -29.49
CA ALA A 862 9.77 -5.19 -30.26
C ALA A 862 9.04 -3.84 -30.19
N THR A 863 8.95 -3.27 -29.00
CA THR A 863 8.33 -1.96 -28.75
C THR A 863 9.03 -0.84 -29.53
N ILE A 864 10.35 -0.69 -29.45
CA ILE A 864 11.11 0.35 -30.18
C ILE A 864 10.88 0.23 -31.69
N MET A 865 10.89 -1.00 -32.23
CA MET A 865 10.69 -1.27 -33.66
C MET A 865 9.28 -0.91 -34.19
N LYS A 866 8.29 -0.71 -33.31
CA LYS A 866 6.95 -0.23 -33.68
C LYS A 866 6.80 1.30 -33.56
N THR A 867 7.88 2.04 -33.27
CA THR A 867 7.89 3.50 -33.15
C THR A 867 8.52 4.20 -34.36
N MET A 868 8.26 5.50 -34.52
CA MET A 868 8.94 6.35 -35.50
C MET A 868 10.45 6.46 -35.28
N PHE A 869 10.95 6.15 -34.07
CA PHE A 869 12.36 6.26 -33.70
C PHE A 869 13.19 5.00 -34.02
N ALA A 870 12.59 3.94 -34.56
CA ALA A 870 13.26 2.66 -34.82
C ALA A 870 14.59 2.82 -35.59
N LYS A 871 14.61 3.65 -36.63
CA LYS A 871 15.82 3.96 -37.43
C LYS A 871 16.90 4.73 -36.65
N GLU A 872 16.48 5.60 -35.75
CA GLU A 872 17.40 6.39 -34.91
C GLU A 872 17.92 5.61 -33.69
N MET A 873 17.44 4.37 -33.50
CA MET A 873 17.77 3.49 -32.40
C MET A 873 18.28 2.12 -32.90
N GLU A 874 18.75 2.03 -34.15
CA GLU A 874 19.28 0.79 -34.76
C GLU A 874 20.45 0.19 -33.97
N SER A 875 21.32 1.01 -33.36
CA SER A 875 22.37 0.53 -32.46
C SER A 875 21.78 -0.14 -31.21
N GLN A 876 20.79 0.49 -30.59
CA GLN A 876 20.16 0.04 -29.35
C GLN A 876 19.35 -1.25 -29.57
N THR A 877 18.67 -1.37 -30.72
CA THR A 877 17.90 -2.56 -31.06
C THR A 877 18.80 -3.72 -31.51
N SER A 878 19.92 -3.44 -32.19
CA SER A 878 20.97 -4.43 -32.47
C SER A 878 21.60 -4.98 -31.20
N ASP A 879 21.95 -4.10 -30.26
CA ASP A 879 22.49 -4.45 -28.94
C ASP A 879 21.56 -5.40 -28.18
N LEU A 880 20.28 -5.03 -28.01
CA LEU A 880 19.28 -5.83 -27.29
C LEU A 880 19.17 -7.26 -27.85
N LEU A 881 19.12 -7.41 -29.19
CA LEU A 881 19.09 -8.74 -29.79
C LEU A 881 20.42 -9.50 -29.69
N SER A 882 21.57 -8.80 -29.69
CA SER A 882 22.86 -9.45 -29.45
C SER A 882 22.93 -10.04 -28.03
N TRP A 883 22.32 -9.38 -27.05
CA TRP A 883 22.28 -9.82 -25.64
C TRP A 883 21.24 -10.93 -25.43
N VAL A 884 20.09 -10.88 -26.11
CA VAL A 884 19.15 -12.01 -26.18
C VAL A 884 19.83 -13.24 -26.81
N LYS A 885 20.59 -13.06 -27.89
CA LYS A 885 21.35 -14.14 -28.53
C LYS A 885 22.43 -14.69 -27.59
N GLU A 886 23.15 -13.84 -26.86
CA GLU A 886 24.16 -14.23 -25.86
C GLU A 886 23.57 -15.16 -24.79
N ILE A 887 22.37 -14.83 -24.27
CA ILE A 887 21.66 -15.68 -23.29
C ILE A 887 21.23 -17.01 -23.92
N LEU A 888 20.62 -16.99 -25.12
CA LEU A 888 20.17 -18.22 -25.80
C LEU A 888 21.35 -19.15 -26.15
N ASP A 889 22.44 -18.59 -26.70
CA ASP A 889 23.68 -19.32 -26.98
C ASP A 889 24.28 -19.92 -25.70
N GLY A 890 24.20 -19.19 -24.57
CA GLY A 890 24.77 -19.61 -23.29
C GLY A 890 23.95 -20.66 -22.54
N ILE A 891 22.61 -20.60 -22.58
CA ILE A 891 21.73 -21.52 -21.84
C ILE A 891 21.34 -22.76 -22.64
N PHE A 892 21.10 -22.67 -23.96
CA PHE A 892 20.64 -23.83 -24.75
C PHE A 892 21.58 -25.06 -24.75
N PRO A 893 22.92 -24.93 -24.61
CA PRO A 893 23.79 -26.09 -24.44
C PRO A 893 23.63 -26.81 -23.10
N ALA A 894 22.97 -26.22 -22.11
CA ALA A 894 22.79 -26.77 -20.76
C ALA A 894 21.56 -27.69 -20.60
N ILE A 895 20.78 -27.93 -21.66
CA ILE A 895 19.55 -28.74 -21.61
C ILE A 895 19.79 -30.13 -20.99
N ASN A 896 19.00 -30.44 -19.97
CA ASN A 896 19.01 -31.69 -19.22
C ASN A 896 18.49 -32.88 -20.05
N SER A 897 18.67 -34.10 -19.52
CA SER A 897 18.23 -35.35 -20.15
C SER A 897 16.71 -35.51 -20.23
N ASP A 898 15.95 -34.83 -19.37
CA ASP A 898 14.49 -34.69 -19.41
C ASP A 898 13.99 -33.78 -20.55
N ASN A 899 14.91 -33.06 -21.21
CA ASN A 899 14.67 -32.07 -22.25
C ASN A 899 14.14 -30.72 -21.76
N LEU A 900 14.26 -30.43 -20.46
CA LEU A 900 14.11 -29.11 -19.87
C LEU A 900 15.48 -28.43 -19.70
N LEU A 901 15.47 -27.12 -19.42
CA LEU A 901 16.64 -26.41 -18.90
C LEU A 901 16.80 -26.69 -17.40
N PRO A 902 18.03 -26.68 -16.86
CA PRO A 902 18.24 -26.74 -15.42
C PRO A 902 17.85 -25.41 -14.78
N ASP A 903 17.24 -25.45 -13.59
CA ASP A 903 16.91 -24.28 -12.79
C ASP A 903 18.11 -23.32 -12.60
N TYR A 904 19.27 -23.83 -12.16
CA TYR A 904 20.56 -23.14 -12.28
C TYR A 904 21.49 -23.90 -13.24
N VAL A 905 22.06 -23.17 -14.20
CA VAL A 905 23.15 -23.67 -15.04
C VAL A 905 24.44 -23.89 -14.22
N ALA A 906 24.64 -23.06 -13.17
CA ALA A 906 25.69 -23.25 -12.17
C ALA A 906 25.36 -22.48 -10.88
N GLY A 907 25.81 -23.00 -9.73
CA GLY A 907 25.77 -22.28 -8.46
C GLY A 907 24.50 -22.39 -7.62
N GLY A 908 23.49 -23.13 -8.08
CA GLY A 908 22.24 -23.38 -7.36
C GLY A 908 21.67 -24.79 -7.62
N ALA A 909 20.35 -24.95 -7.57
CA ALA A 909 19.68 -26.22 -7.80
C ALA A 909 19.67 -26.61 -9.30
N THR A 910 19.63 -27.91 -9.61
CA THR A 910 19.87 -28.42 -10.97
C THR A 910 18.74 -29.31 -11.51
N PHE A 911 17.53 -29.20 -10.96
CA PHE A 911 16.37 -29.90 -11.49
C PHE A 911 15.95 -29.31 -12.84
N GLY A 912 15.27 -30.09 -13.68
CA GLY A 912 14.68 -29.58 -14.92
C GLY A 912 13.52 -28.63 -14.61
N ASP A 913 13.65 -27.38 -15.01
CA ASP A 913 12.69 -26.32 -14.75
C ASP A 913 11.91 -25.95 -16.03
N ALA A 914 10.59 -26.04 -15.95
CA ALA A 914 9.69 -25.68 -17.02
C ALA A 914 9.54 -24.15 -17.19
N SER A 915 9.84 -23.31 -16.18
CA SER A 915 9.67 -21.85 -16.27
C SER A 915 10.66 -21.24 -17.25
N SER A 916 11.96 -21.43 -16.99
CA SER A 916 13.04 -21.04 -17.88
C SER A 916 12.91 -21.67 -19.26
N SER A 917 12.53 -22.95 -19.32
CA SER A 917 12.28 -23.68 -20.57
C SER A 917 11.19 -23.03 -21.41
N ALA A 918 10.03 -22.69 -20.82
CA ALA A 918 8.92 -22.07 -21.51
C ALA A 918 9.26 -20.63 -21.94
N ALA A 919 9.83 -19.84 -21.04
CA ALA A 919 10.19 -18.46 -21.27
C ALA A 919 11.26 -18.32 -22.37
N LEU A 920 12.35 -19.09 -22.33
CA LEU A 920 13.41 -19.01 -23.35
C LEU A 920 13.00 -19.66 -24.69
N ALA A 921 12.14 -20.67 -24.68
CA ALA A 921 11.53 -21.16 -25.92
C ALA A 921 10.61 -20.09 -26.56
N SER A 922 9.83 -19.37 -25.75
CA SER A 922 9.04 -18.21 -26.21
C SER A 922 9.94 -17.14 -26.83
N VAL A 923 11.01 -16.75 -26.13
CA VAL A 923 12.01 -15.79 -26.65
C VAL A 923 12.60 -16.26 -27.97
N ALA A 924 13.01 -17.52 -28.10
CA ALA A 924 13.58 -18.04 -29.34
C ALA A 924 12.60 -18.00 -30.52
N TYR A 925 11.32 -18.34 -30.31
CA TYR A 925 10.28 -18.17 -31.35
C TYR A 925 10.04 -16.70 -31.68
N ARG A 926 9.90 -15.82 -30.68
CA ARG A 926 9.74 -14.37 -30.90
C ARG A 926 10.92 -13.79 -31.67
N ALA A 927 12.15 -14.16 -31.31
CA ALA A 927 13.37 -13.71 -31.97
C ALA A 927 13.46 -14.22 -33.43
N ALA A 928 13.02 -15.46 -33.70
CA ALA A 928 12.93 -16.01 -35.05
C ALA A 928 11.90 -15.28 -35.93
N VAL A 929 10.76 -14.85 -35.38
CA VAL A 929 9.78 -13.99 -36.09
C VAL A 929 10.35 -12.60 -36.36
N LEU A 930 11.04 -12.02 -35.38
CA LEU A 930 11.52 -10.63 -35.43
C LEU A 930 12.77 -10.46 -36.31
N ARG A 931 13.67 -11.46 -36.32
CA ARG A 931 14.94 -11.49 -37.07
C ARG A 931 15.30 -12.91 -37.52
N PRO A 932 14.59 -13.47 -38.52
CA PRO A 932 14.85 -14.83 -39.03
C PRO A 932 16.24 -15.00 -39.65
N ASP A 933 16.89 -13.90 -40.03
CA ASP A 933 18.28 -13.85 -40.51
C ASP A 933 19.32 -14.11 -39.41
N VAL A 934 18.99 -13.83 -38.15
CA VAL A 934 19.85 -14.07 -36.97
C VAL A 934 19.43 -15.33 -36.23
N PHE A 935 18.12 -15.52 -36.04
CA PHE A 935 17.53 -16.59 -35.24
C PHE A 935 16.91 -17.67 -36.13
N GLY A 936 17.76 -18.34 -36.91
CA GLY A 936 17.37 -19.41 -37.83
C GLY A 936 16.94 -20.73 -37.13
N SER A 937 16.71 -21.77 -37.94
CA SER A 937 16.08 -23.03 -37.48
C SER A 937 16.80 -23.77 -36.35
N ASN A 938 18.06 -23.45 -36.04
CA ASN A 938 18.76 -24.01 -34.88
C ASN A 938 18.10 -23.61 -33.56
N TYR A 939 17.65 -22.36 -33.40
CA TYR A 939 16.97 -21.92 -32.18
C TYR A 939 15.55 -22.47 -32.10
N THR A 940 14.81 -22.50 -33.21
CA THR A 940 13.41 -22.96 -33.20
C THR A 940 13.29 -24.48 -33.04
N LYS A 941 14.29 -25.26 -33.47
CA LYS A 941 14.41 -26.70 -33.12
C LYS A 941 14.60 -26.91 -31.62
N VAL A 942 15.43 -26.09 -30.97
CA VAL A 942 15.64 -26.15 -29.52
C VAL A 942 14.39 -25.68 -28.78
N ALA A 943 13.77 -24.57 -29.21
CA ALA A 943 12.51 -24.09 -28.66
C ALA A 943 11.40 -25.14 -28.76
N GLY A 944 11.27 -25.85 -29.89
CA GLY A 944 10.30 -26.93 -30.08
C GLY A 944 10.57 -28.18 -29.24
N LYS A 945 11.84 -28.45 -28.92
CA LYS A 945 12.26 -29.50 -27.98
C LYS A 945 11.82 -29.15 -26.54
N LEU A 946 12.13 -27.93 -26.08
CA LEU A 946 11.72 -27.41 -24.78
C LEU A 946 10.19 -27.36 -24.67
N ALA A 947 9.51 -26.83 -25.69
CA ALA A 947 8.05 -26.74 -25.74
C ALA A 947 7.35 -28.10 -25.67
N ASN A 948 7.95 -29.14 -26.26
CA ASN A 948 7.46 -30.51 -26.12
C ASN A 948 7.53 -31.00 -24.67
N ALA A 949 8.60 -30.69 -23.95
CA ALA A 949 8.82 -31.14 -22.59
C ALA A 949 7.84 -30.44 -21.64
N VAL A 950 7.81 -29.10 -21.68
CA VAL A 950 6.90 -28.23 -20.89
C VAL A 950 5.43 -28.62 -21.08
N LEU A 951 4.95 -28.72 -22.32
CA LEU A 951 3.51 -28.96 -22.55
C LEU A 951 3.10 -30.42 -22.36
N ARG A 952 4.04 -31.37 -22.24
CA ARG A 952 3.74 -32.77 -21.90
C ARG A 952 3.72 -33.05 -20.41
N SER A 953 4.11 -32.08 -19.59
CA SER A 953 4.05 -32.17 -18.13
C SER A 953 2.94 -31.34 -17.52
N VAL A 954 1.98 -30.87 -18.34
CA VAL A 954 0.66 -30.40 -17.91
C VAL A 954 -0.10 -31.59 -17.31
N ASP A 955 -0.58 -31.45 -16.07
CA ASP A 955 -1.45 -32.43 -15.42
C ASP A 955 -2.95 -32.20 -15.68
N ASP A 956 -3.81 -33.04 -15.11
CA ASP A 956 -5.28 -32.96 -15.26
C ASP A 956 -5.89 -31.67 -14.65
N LEU A 957 -5.16 -30.94 -13.80
CA LEU A 957 -5.54 -29.64 -13.25
C LEU A 957 -5.05 -28.47 -14.10
N GLY A 958 -4.31 -28.73 -15.18
CA GLY A 958 -3.65 -27.72 -16.00
C GLY A 958 -2.32 -27.22 -15.43
N LEU A 959 -1.80 -27.84 -14.37
CA LEU A 959 -0.53 -27.48 -13.76
C LEU A 959 0.61 -28.10 -14.56
N VAL A 960 1.49 -27.26 -15.10
CA VAL A 960 2.78 -27.71 -15.64
C VAL A 960 3.76 -27.92 -14.48
N SER A 961 4.66 -28.89 -14.63
CA SER A 961 5.66 -29.26 -13.61
C SER A 961 6.91 -29.87 -14.28
N PRO A 962 8.11 -29.88 -13.68
CA PRO A 962 8.51 -29.14 -12.49
C PRO A 962 8.68 -27.66 -12.80
N TYR A 963 8.21 -26.80 -11.92
CA TYR A 963 8.53 -25.37 -11.95
C TYR A 963 9.40 -25.01 -10.76
N VAL A 964 10.27 -24.01 -10.94
CA VAL A 964 10.84 -23.26 -9.82
C VAL A 964 9.73 -22.66 -8.94
N ASP A 965 9.88 -22.79 -7.61
CA ASP A 965 9.05 -22.09 -6.63
C ASP A 965 9.41 -20.58 -6.64
N PRO A 966 8.48 -19.68 -6.99
CA PRO A 966 8.77 -18.25 -7.09
C PRO A 966 9.06 -17.57 -5.72
N LEU A 967 8.75 -18.23 -4.60
CA LEU A 967 9.09 -17.77 -3.25
C LEU A 967 10.36 -18.45 -2.69
N ASN A 968 10.82 -19.54 -3.32
CA ASN A 968 12.00 -20.28 -2.92
C ASN A 968 12.69 -20.93 -4.12
N TRP A 969 13.38 -20.10 -4.91
CA TRP A 969 13.95 -20.46 -6.22
C TRP A 969 14.97 -21.60 -6.24
N GLY A 970 15.30 -22.24 -5.11
CA GLY A 970 16.10 -23.47 -5.06
C GLY A 970 15.27 -24.76 -5.00
N GLN A 971 13.94 -24.67 -5.13
CA GLN A 971 13.01 -25.78 -4.94
C GLN A 971 11.99 -25.89 -6.08
N ILE A 972 11.42 -27.10 -6.22
CA ILE A 972 10.30 -27.35 -7.13
C ILE A 972 9.01 -26.90 -6.44
N GLY A 973 8.33 -25.92 -7.02
CA GLY A 973 7.03 -25.44 -6.57
C GLY A 973 5.87 -26.36 -6.99
N ILE A 974 4.79 -26.34 -6.20
CA ILE A 974 3.53 -27.04 -6.53
C ILE A 974 2.69 -26.22 -7.53
N LEU A 975 2.76 -24.89 -7.45
CA LEU A 975 2.06 -23.94 -8.30
C LEU A 975 2.98 -22.73 -8.53
N SER A 976 3.13 -22.30 -9.77
CA SER A 976 3.90 -21.11 -10.15
C SER A 976 3.11 -20.31 -11.19
N THR A 977 2.62 -19.11 -10.84
CA THR A 977 1.79 -18.35 -11.77
C THR A 977 2.63 -17.77 -12.91
N GLU A 978 3.87 -17.38 -12.63
CA GLU A 978 4.84 -16.99 -13.65
C GLU A 978 5.15 -18.14 -14.62
N GLY A 979 5.36 -19.37 -14.12
CA GLY A 979 5.59 -20.54 -14.96
C GLY A 979 4.44 -20.78 -15.94
N GLN A 980 3.20 -20.76 -15.43
CA GLN A 980 2.00 -20.88 -16.25
C GLN A 980 1.88 -19.75 -17.28
N ALA A 981 2.17 -18.51 -16.87
CA ALA A 981 2.20 -17.36 -17.79
C ALA A 981 3.25 -17.54 -18.91
N PHE A 982 4.43 -18.07 -18.59
CA PHE A 982 5.45 -18.40 -19.59
C PHE A 982 5.01 -19.49 -20.55
N SER A 983 4.29 -20.53 -20.08
CA SER A 983 3.72 -21.57 -20.94
C SER A 983 2.68 -21.02 -21.92
N LEU A 984 1.88 -20.03 -21.52
CA LEU A 984 0.96 -19.33 -22.43
C LEU A 984 1.70 -18.38 -23.41
N MET A 985 2.75 -17.69 -22.95
CA MET A 985 3.62 -16.89 -23.83
C MET A 985 4.34 -17.77 -24.87
N LEU A 986 4.78 -18.97 -24.47
CA LEU A 986 5.37 -19.98 -25.34
C LEU A 986 4.40 -20.40 -26.44
N LEU A 987 3.19 -20.84 -26.06
CA LEU A 987 2.14 -21.22 -27.01
C LEU A 987 1.84 -20.07 -27.99
N SER A 988 1.74 -18.84 -27.49
CA SER A 988 1.48 -17.64 -28.29
C SER A 988 2.63 -17.30 -29.26
N ALA A 989 3.89 -17.43 -28.81
CA ALA A 989 5.06 -17.21 -29.66
C ALA A 989 5.23 -18.30 -30.73
N TRP A 990 4.94 -19.55 -30.36
CA TRP A 990 5.02 -20.71 -31.27
C TRP A 990 3.96 -20.63 -32.37
N ARG A 991 2.71 -20.28 -32.01
CA ARG A 991 1.62 -19.96 -32.94
C ARG A 991 2.05 -18.91 -33.97
N ASP A 992 2.61 -17.81 -33.49
CA ASP A 992 2.97 -16.66 -34.33
C ASP A 992 4.20 -16.97 -35.21
N TRP A 993 5.12 -17.82 -34.75
CA TRP A 993 6.23 -18.33 -35.56
C TRP A 993 5.74 -19.25 -36.69
N ILE A 994 4.89 -20.25 -36.37
CA ILE A 994 4.28 -21.14 -37.38
C ILE A 994 3.50 -20.33 -38.43
N ALA A 995 2.78 -19.29 -38.03
CA ALA A 995 2.03 -18.43 -38.95
C ALA A 995 2.92 -17.50 -39.81
N SER A 996 4.20 -17.37 -39.49
CA SER A 996 5.16 -16.51 -40.19
C SER A 996 6.09 -17.24 -41.17
N ALA A 997 6.14 -18.58 -41.11
CA ALA A 997 7.12 -19.44 -41.77
C ALA A 997 6.55 -20.23 -42.97
#